data_AF-A0A968WDW0-F1
#
_entry.id   AF-A0A968WDW0-F1
#
_cell.length_a   1.000
_cell.length_b   1.000
_cell.length_c   1.000
_cell.angle_alpha   90.00
_cell.angle_beta   90.00
_cell.angle_gamma   90.00
#
_symmetry.space_group_name_H-M   'P 1'
#
loop_
_entity.id
_entity.type
_entity.pdbx_description
1 polymer ?
#
loop_
_entity_poly.entity_id
_entity_poly.type
_entity_poly.pdbx_seq_one_letter_code
_entity_poly.pdbx_strand_id
1 'polypeptide(L)'
;MRQAFSRKGHYRGEHRQRDAHTEPLCRLARSVSFKMLFENGLTGVIPATSDFPLFYEKRKTIKKNAFSPTTLSSLFLGDWLKKQMKFNGLVFVNILRAQDLSGKYRNGESETFAFQAGNDVLLFPQSLGPAVRKIKRLTRKEEQYQKQLDESVRKILTAKYDAGLYNVRPIETDYLWQQLNAPEIQLTKRKLYSEAITVVRNDGQLLPLKNLDTRTIAVLSIGKEGDNDLSRMMSNYTAVDKLEIRTPADTVGIYDQLRCYTTVIIGVYPMATSWQQSVLPLLNKLSRSVEVIVCGFNLPFALTDFQNFPVVVEAYTGENLMQQLVAQTVFGSMHARGELPVNVSASLREGDGINTGTLGRLGYSIPEDAGMDAGTLEKIKNIAYEAIQTGATPGCRVLVARGGKVVFDRAFGWQTYANQVPVADNTVYDLASVTKVSATLQTVMFMYDRGLIDINKKASVYLPELRASNKKDFTIKDILTHQAGLWPFLPFWAQTMKDSVYLPEYYAPTSSALYPFSVADNLYAAASMKDSLWTWIVSAKIREKADRTPFDYRYSDMGFYIMQHLAEKMLNQPMEVFLEQNLYEPLGASTMGYLPRLRFPKEQIAPTEDDKLFRKSLLVGMVHDQGAAMHGGIAGHAGLFSDANDLAKLAQMLLQEGYYGGTRYYKPETVRLFTNKQFALSRRGLGWDKPTVSEWNGPTSLHASPLTFGHTGFTGTCIWVDPEFDLVYIFLSNRVHPDMTNNKLLTSNIRSRIQDVIYESIFNYAQYGKGPCPGKPVLEPSARR
;
A
#
# COMPACT_ATOMS: atom_id res chain seq x y z
N MET A 1 -36.28 4.53 0.61
CA MET A 1 -37.66 4.96 0.94
C MET A 1 -37.95 4.94 2.47
N ARG A 2 -37.21 5.70 3.29
CA ARG A 2 -37.52 5.91 4.73
C ARG A 2 -37.43 7.37 5.20
N GLN A 3 -37.22 8.32 4.30
CA GLN A 3 -37.23 9.76 4.62
C GLN A 3 -38.19 10.49 3.67
N ALA A 4 -39.49 10.43 3.97
CA ALA A 4 -40.46 11.32 3.34
C ALA A 4 -41.75 11.47 4.17
N PHE A 5 -41.69 11.41 5.50
CA PHE A 5 -42.84 11.79 6.34
C PHE A 5 -42.36 12.38 7.67
N SER A 6 -41.85 13.61 7.61
CA SER A 6 -41.73 14.48 8.78
C SER A 6 -42.15 15.90 8.37
N ARG A 7 -43.46 16.12 8.34
CA ARG A 7 -44.04 17.45 8.50
C ARG A 7 -45.24 17.32 9.42
N LYS A 8 -45.15 17.96 10.59
CA LYS A 8 -46.28 18.19 11.48
C LYS A 8 -47.32 19.01 10.72
N GLY A 9 -48.42 18.35 10.35
CA GLY A 9 -49.62 19.00 9.84
C GLY A 9 -50.81 18.22 10.40
N HIS A 10 -51.65 18.92 11.17
CA HIS A 10 -52.95 18.40 11.57
C HIS A 10 -53.75 18.04 10.32
N TYR A 11 -54.00 16.75 10.10
CA TYR A 11 -55.01 16.29 9.15
C TYR A 11 -55.93 15.29 9.85
N ARG A 12 -57.18 15.72 9.98
CA ARG A 12 -58.34 14.89 10.35
C ARG A 12 -58.50 13.76 9.33
N GLY A 13 -59.13 12.69 9.80
CA GLY A 13 -59.13 11.38 9.17
C GLY A 13 -59.59 11.33 7.72
N GLU A 14 -58.93 10.44 6.97
CA GLU A 14 -59.42 9.86 5.73
C GLU A 14 -58.93 8.40 5.65
N HIS A 15 -59.89 7.50 5.45
CA HIS A 15 -59.68 6.09 5.17
C HIS A 15 -58.84 5.92 3.89
N ARG A 16 -57.57 5.53 3.99
CA ARG A 16 -56.85 4.93 2.85
C ARG A 16 -57.18 3.44 2.78
N GLN A 17 -57.96 3.06 1.78
CA GLN A 17 -58.01 1.69 1.26
C GLN A 17 -56.57 1.22 1.00
N ARG A 18 -56.17 0.12 1.65
CA ARG A 18 -54.92 -0.58 1.34
C ARG A 18 -55.25 -1.59 0.23
N ASP A 19 -54.56 -1.48 -0.89
CA ASP A 19 -54.66 -2.45 -1.98
C ASP A 19 -54.29 -3.86 -1.50
N ALA A 20 -55.23 -4.79 -1.62
CA ALA A 20 -55.11 -6.19 -1.17
C ALA A 20 -54.05 -7.01 -1.95
N HIS A 21 -53.47 -6.45 -3.02
CA HIS A 21 -52.54 -7.16 -3.91
C HIS A 21 -51.04 -6.94 -3.60
N THR A 22 -50.64 -5.92 -2.82
CA THR A 22 -49.23 -5.64 -2.50
C THR A 22 -48.72 -6.33 -1.22
N GLU A 23 -49.63 -6.81 -0.38
CA GLU A 23 -49.31 -7.42 0.92
C GLU A 23 -48.74 -8.86 0.83
N PRO A 24 -49.19 -9.73 -0.09
CA PRO A 24 -48.63 -11.08 -0.25
C PRO A 24 -47.21 -11.09 -0.84
N LEU A 25 -46.92 -10.19 -1.80
CA LEU A 25 -45.62 -10.09 -2.48
C LEU A 25 -44.49 -9.62 -1.55
N CYS A 26 -44.77 -8.64 -0.68
CA CYS A 26 -43.82 -8.22 0.37
C CYS A 26 -43.53 -9.33 1.40
N ARG A 27 -44.49 -10.23 1.65
CA ARG A 27 -44.31 -11.38 2.55
C ARG A 27 -43.46 -12.47 1.91
N LEU A 28 -43.67 -12.76 0.63
CA LEU A 28 -42.90 -13.77 -0.10
C LEU A 28 -41.43 -13.35 -0.24
N ALA A 29 -41.18 -12.13 -0.74
CA ALA A 29 -39.82 -11.64 -0.99
C ALA A 29 -38.93 -11.57 0.27
N ARG A 30 -39.50 -11.31 1.45
CA ARG A 30 -38.75 -11.23 2.72
C ARG A 30 -38.64 -12.54 3.49
N SER A 31 -39.51 -13.51 3.22
CA SER A 31 -39.52 -14.81 3.92
C SER A 31 -38.80 -15.92 3.18
N VAL A 32 -38.57 -15.79 1.87
CA VAL A 32 -37.84 -16.80 1.07
C VAL A 32 -36.45 -17.06 1.63
N SER A 33 -35.67 -16.03 1.97
CA SER A 33 -34.34 -16.18 2.56
C SER A 33 -34.39 -16.92 3.91
N PHE A 34 -35.36 -16.60 4.77
CA PHE A 34 -35.53 -17.29 6.05
C PHE A 34 -36.02 -18.73 5.87
N LYS A 35 -36.94 -18.99 4.94
CA LYS A 35 -37.42 -20.34 4.64
C LYS A 35 -36.28 -21.22 4.15
N MET A 36 -35.45 -20.71 3.25
CA MET A 36 -34.23 -21.41 2.81
C MET A 36 -33.29 -21.68 3.99
N LEU A 37 -33.05 -20.71 4.87
CA LEU A 37 -32.24 -20.93 6.07
C LEU A 37 -32.83 -22.00 6.99
N PHE A 38 -34.16 -22.03 7.15
CA PHE A 38 -34.85 -23.03 7.98
C PHE A 38 -34.76 -24.43 7.36
N GLU A 39 -34.95 -24.54 6.04
CA GLU A 39 -34.78 -25.78 5.28
C GLU A 39 -33.32 -26.28 5.32
N ASN A 40 -32.34 -25.38 5.45
CA ASN A 40 -30.92 -25.70 5.60
C ASN A 40 -30.47 -25.85 7.07
N GLY A 41 -31.39 -26.05 8.00
CA GLY A 41 -31.05 -26.47 9.37
C GLY A 41 -30.64 -25.33 10.31
N LEU A 42 -31.08 -24.08 10.07
CA LEU A 42 -30.87 -22.99 11.03
C LEU A 42 -31.37 -23.38 12.44
N THR A 43 -30.48 -23.35 13.42
CA THR A 43 -30.73 -23.88 14.78
C THR A 43 -31.49 -22.92 15.68
N GLY A 44 -31.51 -21.62 15.37
CA GLY A 44 -32.23 -20.63 16.15
C GLY A 44 -32.46 -19.30 15.42
N VAL A 45 -33.49 -18.57 15.84
CA VAL A 45 -33.88 -17.26 15.29
C VAL A 45 -34.17 -16.25 16.37
N ILE A 46 -33.75 -15.00 16.15
CA ILE A 46 -34.12 -13.85 16.97
C ILE A 46 -35.07 -12.98 16.12
N PRO A 47 -36.36 -12.85 16.49
CA PRO A 47 -37.32 -12.00 15.81
C PRO A 47 -36.95 -10.53 15.97
N ALA A 48 -37.05 -9.77 14.88
CA ALA A 48 -36.82 -8.33 14.88
C ALA A 48 -38.02 -7.55 15.44
N THR A 49 -37.75 -6.43 16.11
CA THR A 49 -38.80 -5.46 16.49
C THR A 49 -39.20 -4.65 15.27
N SER A 50 -40.42 -4.84 14.78
CA SER A 50 -40.95 -4.12 13.63
C SER A 50 -42.45 -3.87 13.77
N ASP A 51 -42.95 -2.78 13.17
CA ASP A 51 -44.38 -2.46 13.04
C ASP A 51 -45.09 -3.38 12.03
N PHE A 52 -44.79 -4.67 12.07
CA PHE A 52 -45.45 -5.65 11.23
C PHE A 52 -46.68 -6.19 11.98
N PRO A 53 -47.90 -5.95 11.48
CA PRO A 53 -49.10 -6.49 12.10
C PRO A 53 -49.15 -8.00 11.81
N LEU A 54 -48.64 -8.82 12.72
CA LEU A 54 -48.98 -10.23 12.72
C LEU A 54 -50.42 -10.39 13.24
N PHE A 55 -51.18 -11.21 12.53
CA PHE A 55 -52.58 -11.48 12.82
C PHE A 55 -52.71 -12.14 14.18
N TYR A 56 -53.16 -11.38 15.17
CA TYR A 56 -53.48 -11.93 16.48
C TYR A 56 -54.99 -12.00 16.66
N GLU A 57 -55.51 -13.23 16.65
CA GLU A 57 -56.92 -13.54 16.84
C GLU A 57 -57.40 -13.27 18.28
N LYS A 58 -56.51 -13.01 19.23
CA LYS A 58 -56.85 -12.67 20.63
C LYS A 58 -56.99 -11.17 20.88
N ARG A 59 -57.91 -10.50 20.15
CA ARG A 59 -58.23 -9.05 20.29
C ARG A 59 -58.54 -8.60 21.73
N LYS A 60 -59.10 -9.49 22.57
CA LYS A 60 -59.42 -9.19 23.99
C LYS A 60 -58.17 -9.03 24.88
N THR A 61 -57.14 -9.85 24.69
CA THR A 61 -55.91 -9.83 25.51
C THR A 61 -55.02 -8.64 25.17
N ILE A 62 -55.02 -8.24 23.89
CA ILE A 62 -54.30 -7.08 23.37
C ILE A 62 -54.88 -5.76 23.93
N LYS A 63 -56.22 -5.62 23.88
CA LYS A 63 -56.90 -4.43 24.44
C LYS A 63 -56.71 -4.27 25.95
N LYS A 64 -56.51 -5.37 26.70
CA LYS A 64 -56.39 -5.34 28.16
C LYS A 64 -55.02 -4.87 28.66
N ASN A 65 -53.95 -5.10 27.90
CA ASN A 65 -52.57 -4.83 28.34
C ASN A 65 -51.90 -3.65 27.60
N ALA A 66 -52.61 -3.00 26.67
CA ALA A 66 -52.17 -1.79 25.97
C ALA A 66 -50.78 -1.90 25.29
N PHE A 67 -50.37 -3.09 24.83
CA PHE A 67 -49.12 -3.26 24.09
C PHE A 67 -49.14 -2.48 22.77
N SER A 68 -48.03 -1.84 22.42
CA SER A 68 -47.88 -1.23 21.11
C SER A 68 -47.87 -2.32 20.02
N PRO A 69 -48.27 -2.00 18.77
CA PRO A 69 -48.16 -2.94 17.65
C PRO A 69 -46.76 -3.53 17.47
N THR A 70 -45.71 -2.75 17.70
CA THR A 70 -44.29 -3.17 17.67
C THR A 70 -43.98 -4.20 18.76
N THR A 71 -44.50 -3.98 19.97
CA THR A 71 -44.39 -4.93 21.09
C THR A 71 -45.12 -6.24 20.79
N LEU A 72 -46.31 -6.17 20.20
CA LEU A 72 -47.07 -7.37 19.85
C LEU A 72 -46.38 -8.18 18.75
N SER A 73 -45.85 -7.50 17.72
CA SER A 73 -45.10 -8.14 16.65
C SER A 73 -43.91 -8.93 17.19
N SER A 74 -43.11 -8.31 18.07
CA SER A 74 -41.92 -8.94 18.65
C SER A 74 -42.22 -10.06 19.65
N LEU A 75 -43.24 -9.90 20.49
CA LEU A 75 -43.55 -10.90 21.53
C LEU A 75 -44.22 -12.16 20.97
N PHE A 76 -44.90 -12.10 19.83
CA PHE A 76 -45.78 -13.18 19.39
C PHE A 76 -45.40 -13.87 18.06
N LEU A 77 -44.16 -13.67 17.60
CA LEU A 77 -43.60 -14.29 16.40
C LEU A 77 -43.41 -15.82 16.53
N GLY A 78 -43.21 -16.35 17.74
CA GLY A 78 -42.89 -17.77 17.95
C GLY A 78 -43.97 -18.75 17.45
N ASP A 79 -45.23 -18.49 17.75
CA ASP A 79 -46.35 -19.33 17.33
C ASP A 79 -46.51 -19.32 15.81
N TRP A 80 -46.31 -18.16 15.18
CA TRP A 80 -46.33 -18.02 13.73
C TRP A 80 -45.16 -18.78 13.07
N LEU A 81 -43.94 -18.63 13.59
CA LEU A 81 -42.77 -19.36 13.09
C LEU A 81 -42.96 -20.88 13.17
N LYS A 82 -43.49 -21.38 14.30
CA LYS A 82 -43.73 -22.81 14.51
C LYS A 82 -44.86 -23.35 13.62
N LYS A 83 -46.02 -22.69 13.62
CA LYS A 83 -47.22 -23.20 12.93
C LYS A 83 -47.23 -22.91 11.43
N GLN A 84 -46.85 -21.70 11.04
CA GLN A 84 -46.96 -21.23 9.65
C GLN A 84 -45.66 -21.46 8.86
N MET A 85 -44.50 -21.26 9.50
CA MET A 85 -43.21 -21.48 8.84
C MET A 85 -42.61 -22.87 9.09
N LYS A 86 -43.25 -23.71 9.92
CA LYS A 86 -42.76 -25.05 10.33
C LYS A 86 -41.32 -25.02 10.88
N PHE A 87 -40.94 -23.92 11.54
CA PHE A 87 -39.61 -23.76 12.09
C PHE A 87 -39.45 -24.59 13.38
N ASN A 88 -38.49 -25.52 13.36
CA ASN A 88 -38.26 -26.46 14.47
C ASN A 88 -37.12 -26.06 15.42
N GLY A 89 -36.30 -25.06 15.06
CA GLY A 89 -35.22 -24.56 15.90
C GLY A 89 -35.69 -23.78 17.13
N LEU A 90 -34.74 -23.14 17.80
CA LEU A 90 -34.97 -22.29 18.97
C LEU A 90 -35.50 -20.91 18.57
N VAL A 91 -36.64 -20.51 19.13
CA VAL A 91 -37.15 -19.15 18.98
C VAL A 91 -36.76 -18.30 20.19
N PHE A 92 -35.91 -17.31 19.95
CA PHE A 92 -35.51 -16.34 20.97
C PHE A 92 -36.46 -15.13 20.97
N VAL A 93 -36.49 -14.34 22.04
CA VAL A 93 -37.19 -13.05 22.05
C VAL A 93 -36.48 -12.07 22.96
N ASN A 94 -36.24 -10.85 22.47
CA ASN A 94 -35.62 -9.78 23.26
C ASN A 94 -36.70 -8.97 23.97
N ILE A 95 -36.90 -9.23 25.26
CA ILE A 95 -37.96 -8.61 26.07
C ILE A 95 -37.72 -7.10 26.22
N LEU A 96 -36.46 -6.67 26.38
CA LEU A 96 -36.09 -5.26 26.52
C LEU A 96 -36.44 -4.45 25.26
N ARG A 97 -36.14 -4.99 24.07
CA ARG A 97 -36.48 -4.32 22.80
C ARG A 97 -37.96 -4.40 22.45
N ALA A 98 -38.67 -5.41 22.96
CA ALA A 98 -40.09 -5.59 22.69
C ALA A 98 -40.96 -4.50 23.32
N GLN A 99 -40.62 -3.96 24.49
CA GLN A 99 -41.40 -2.87 25.09
C GLN A 99 -40.98 -1.51 24.52
N ASP A 100 -41.94 -0.77 23.97
CA ASP A 100 -41.80 0.67 23.78
C ASP A 100 -41.68 1.31 25.19
N LEU A 101 -40.75 2.25 25.37
CA LEU A 101 -40.27 2.82 26.65
C LEU A 101 -41.34 3.59 27.48
N SER A 102 -42.63 3.46 27.15
CA SER A 102 -43.72 4.33 27.62
C SER A 102 -44.82 3.63 28.43
N GLY A 103 -44.80 2.30 28.59
CA GLY A 103 -45.88 1.53 29.24
C GLY A 103 -45.56 1.02 30.65
N LYS A 104 -46.43 1.30 31.63
CA LYS A 104 -46.42 0.66 32.98
C LYS A 104 -46.99 -0.76 32.92
N TYR A 105 -46.20 -1.74 32.50
CA TYR A 105 -46.60 -3.16 32.54
C TYR A 105 -46.36 -3.77 33.93
N ARG A 106 -47.16 -4.76 34.37
CA ARG A 106 -46.90 -5.41 35.67
C ARG A 106 -45.71 -6.35 35.54
N ASN A 107 -44.86 -6.42 36.57
CA ASN A 107 -43.67 -7.26 36.61
C ASN A 107 -43.94 -8.70 36.14
N GLY A 108 -43.18 -9.17 35.14
CA GLY A 108 -43.29 -10.52 34.60
C GLY A 108 -44.38 -10.74 33.54
N GLU A 109 -45.16 -9.72 33.15
CA GLU A 109 -46.23 -9.90 32.14
C GLU A 109 -45.69 -10.10 30.73
N SER A 110 -44.78 -9.25 30.24
CA SER A 110 -44.23 -9.41 28.90
C SER A 110 -43.51 -10.73 28.70
N GLU A 111 -42.79 -11.22 29.72
CA GLU A 111 -42.14 -12.53 29.70
C GLU A 111 -43.17 -13.66 29.64
N THR A 112 -44.25 -13.55 30.43
CA THR A 112 -45.33 -14.54 30.41
C THR A 112 -46.02 -14.57 29.04
N PHE A 113 -46.26 -13.40 28.43
CA PHE A 113 -46.86 -13.31 27.09
C PHE A 113 -45.94 -13.84 26.01
N ALA A 114 -44.65 -13.49 26.04
CA ALA A 114 -43.66 -14.06 25.13
C ALA A 114 -43.63 -15.59 25.22
N PHE A 115 -43.63 -16.14 26.43
CA PHE A 115 -43.73 -17.58 26.61
C PHE A 115 -45.04 -18.13 26.02
N GLN A 116 -46.20 -17.56 26.35
CA GLN A 116 -47.49 -18.00 25.79
C GLN A 116 -47.55 -17.98 24.26
N ALA A 117 -46.73 -17.13 23.64
CA ALA A 117 -46.69 -16.98 22.20
C ALA A 117 -45.64 -17.88 21.52
N GLY A 118 -45.19 -18.94 22.19
CA GLY A 118 -44.38 -19.98 21.58
C GLY A 118 -42.87 -19.68 21.54
N ASN A 119 -42.38 -18.63 22.20
CA ASN A 119 -40.94 -18.39 22.28
C ASN A 119 -40.26 -19.34 23.27
N ASP A 120 -39.08 -19.84 22.91
CA ASP A 120 -38.34 -20.84 23.68
C ASP A 120 -37.34 -20.20 24.66
N VAL A 121 -36.66 -19.11 24.24
CA VAL A 121 -35.62 -18.44 25.05
C VAL A 121 -35.94 -16.95 25.20
N LEU A 122 -36.18 -16.52 26.44
CA LEU A 122 -36.51 -15.13 26.78
C LEU A 122 -35.23 -14.37 27.15
N LEU A 123 -34.78 -13.45 26.30
CA LEU A 123 -33.58 -12.63 26.51
C LEU A 123 -33.93 -11.34 27.26
N PHE A 124 -33.06 -10.97 28.20
CA PHE A 124 -33.15 -9.73 28.98
C PHE A 124 -34.51 -9.54 29.71
N PRO A 125 -34.95 -10.50 30.54
CA PRO A 125 -36.18 -10.36 31.31
C PRO A 125 -36.07 -9.16 32.28
N GLN A 126 -37.13 -8.37 32.37
CA GLN A 126 -37.20 -7.21 33.27
C GLN A 126 -37.42 -7.63 34.72
N SER A 127 -38.08 -8.76 34.94
CA SER A 127 -38.45 -9.23 36.28
C SER A 127 -38.43 -10.76 36.34
N LEU A 128 -37.22 -11.34 36.44
CA LEU A 128 -37.02 -12.79 36.41
C LEU A 128 -37.87 -13.54 37.45
N GLY A 129 -37.84 -13.14 38.72
CA GLY A 129 -38.60 -13.81 39.79
C GLY A 129 -40.12 -13.81 39.54
N PRO A 130 -40.76 -12.63 39.35
CA PRO A 130 -42.17 -12.55 38.96
C PRO A 130 -42.53 -13.31 37.68
N ALA A 131 -41.70 -13.26 36.63
CA ALA A 131 -41.91 -13.99 35.38
C ALA A 131 -41.94 -15.51 35.62
N VAL A 132 -40.95 -16.06 36.32
CA VAL A 132 -40.89 -17.49 36.65
C VAL A 132 -42.11 -17.92 37.46
N ARG A 133 -42.55 -17.12 38.46
CA ARG A 133 -43.76 -17.43 39.24
C ARG A 133 -45.02 -17.46 38.37
N LYS A 134 -45.17 -16.50 37.46
CA LYS A 134 -46.32 -16.41 36.56
C LYS A 134 -46.35 -17.56 35.55
N ILE A 135 -45.22 -17.88 34.93
CA ILE A 135 -45.10 -19.02 34.00
C ILE A 135 -45.38 -20.34 34.74
N LYS A 136 -44.79 -20.58 35.93
CA LYS A 136 -45.11 -21.77 36.74
C LYS A 136 -46.60 -21.88 37.09
N ARG A 137 -47.25 -20.75 37.42
CA ARG A 137 -48.69 -20.73 37.69
C ARG A 137 -49.49 -21.03 36.43
N LEU A 138 -49.04 -20.56 35.27
CA LEU A 138 -49.67 -20.79 33.98
C LEU A 138 -49.60 -22.27 33.58
N THR A 139 -48.43 -22.92 33.68
CA THR A 139 -48.29 -24.33 33.31
C THR A 139 -49.09 -25.28 34.21
N ARG A 140 -49.28 -24.93 35.49
CA ARG A 140 -50.15 -25.68 36.41
C ARG A 140 -51.64 -25.55 36.08
N LYS A 141 -52.04 -24.46 35.41
CA LYS A 141 -53.45 -24.17 35.11
C LYS A 141 -53.89 -24.74 33.76
N GLU A 142 -52.98 -24.74 32.79
CA GLU A 142 -53.28 -25.10 31.40
C GLU A 142 -52.19 -26.05 30.87
N GLU A 143 -52.56 -27.31 30.64
CA GLU A 143 -51.64 -28.38 30.22
C GLU A 143 -50.84 -28.05 28.95
N GLN A 144 -51.45 -27.29 28.01
CA GLN A 144 -50.79 -26.87 26.77
C GLN A 144 -49.47 -26.14 27.01
N TYR A 145 -49.39 -25.32 28.06
CA TYR A 145 -48.18 -24.56 28.35
C TYR A 145 -47.15 -25.39 29.11
N GLN A 146 -47.55 -26.47 29.79
CA GLN A 146 -46.60 -27.46 30.31
C GLN A 146 -45.94 -28.22 29.16
N LYS A 147 -46.72 -28.68 28.17
CA LYS A 147 -46.18 -29.31 26.95
C LYS A 147 -45.22 -28.38 26.22
N GLN A 148 -45.60 -27.11 26.08
CA GLN A 148 -44.75 -26.10 25.46
C GLN A 148 -43.44 -25.90 26.25
N LEU A 149 -43.49 -25.84 27.59
CA LEU A 149 -42.30 -25.73 28.43
C LEU A 149 -41.36 -26.93 28.21
N ASP A 150 -41.90 -28.14 28.21
CA ASP A 150 -41.12 -29.37 28.03
C ASP A 150 -40.48 -29.41 26.63
N GLU A 151 -41.19 -28.99 25.59
CA GLU A 151 -40.65 -28.83 24.23
C GLU A 151 -39.53 -27.79 24.18
N SER A 152 -39.73 -26.60 24.73
CA SER A 152 -38.71 -25.55 24.76
C SER A 152 -37.46 -26.00 25.51
N VAL A 153 -37.62 -26.64 26.68
CA VAL A 153 -36.51 -27.19 27.46
C VAL A 153 -35.78 -28.28 26.68
N ARG A 154 -36.51 -29.22 26.04
CA ARG A 154 -35.90 -30.25 25.20
C ARG A 154 -35.07 -29.65 24.08
N LYS A 155 -35.60 -28.67 23.33
CA LYS A 155 -34.86 -27.97 22.28
C LYS A 155 -33.58 -27.31 22.79
N ILE A 156 -33.65 -26.64 23.94
CA ILE A 156 -32.47 -25.99 24.55
C ILE A 156 -31.43 -27.04 24.94
N LEU A 157 -31.84 -28.15 25.54
CA LEU A 157 -30.94 -29.24 25.93
C LEU A 157 -30.33 -29.94 24.71
N THR A 158 -31.11 -30.19 23.66
CA THR A 158 -30.62 -30.71 22.37
C THR A 158 -29.59 -29.77 21.77
N ALA A 159 -29.87 -28.47 21.68
CA ALA A 159 -28.89 -27.49 21.15
C ALA A 159 -27.60 -27.46 21.97
N LYS A 160 -27.68 -27.60 23.30
CA LYS A 160 -26.49 -27.72 24.17
C LYS A 160 -25.74 -29.02 23.94
N TYR A 161 -26.46 -30.13 23.73
CA TYR A 161 -25.87 -31.43 23.44
C TYR A 161 -25.15 -31.41 22.09
N ASP A 162 -25.79 -30.90 21.04
CA ASP A 162 -25.24 -30.78 19.69
C ASP A 162 -24.01 -29.86 19.65
N ALA A 163 -24.00 -28.80 20.48
CA ALA A 163 -22.84 -27.92 20.67
C ALA A 163 -21.70 -28.57 21.51
N GLY A 164 -21.84 -29.82 21.94
CA GLY A 164 -20.85 -30.55 22.73
C GLY A 164 -20.77 -30.15 24.20
N LEU A 165 -21.67 -29.30 24.70
CA LEU A 165 -21.61 -28.75 26.06
C LEU A 165 -21.93 -29.76 27.17
N TYR A 166 -22.39 -30.96 26.81
CA TYR A 166 -22.53 -32.08 27.74
C TYR A 166 -21.16 -32.64 28.18
N ASN A 167 -20.13 -32.42 27.39
CA ASN A 167 -18.74 -32.76 27.70
C ASN A 167 -17.94 -31.47 27.85
N VAL A 168 -18.00 -30.86 29.03
CA VAL A 168 -17.36 -29.57 29.30
C VAL A 168 -15.85 -29.69 29.12
N ARG A 169 -15.33 -29.04 28.08
CA ARG A 169 -13.90 -28.85 27.88
C ARG A 169 -13.55 -27.40 28.21
N PRO A 170 -12.56 -27.13 29.08
CA PRO A 170 -12.03 -25.78 29.24
C PRO A 170 -11.60 -25.21 27.89
N ILE A 171 -11.90 -23.94 27.64
CA ILE A 171 -11.41 -23.23 26.45
C ILE A 171 -9.91 -23.02 26.65
N GLU A 172 -9.10 -23.46 25.69
CA GLU A 172 -7.67 -23.13 25.66
C GLU A 172 -7.52 -21.64 25.31
N THR A 173 -6.98 -20.88 26.25
CA THR A 173 -6.78 -19.43 26.08
C THR A 173 -5.35 -19.07 25.72
N ASP A 174 -4.46 -20.06 25.71
CA ASP A 174 -3.06 -19.89 25.33
C ASP A 174 -2.99 -19.48 23.87
N TYR A 175 -2.31 -18.35 23.60
CA TYR A 175 -2.17 -17.77 22.26
C TYR A 175 -3.49 -17.45 21.53
N LEU A 176 -4.61 -17.30 22.26
CA LEU A 176 -5.93 -17.05 21.67
C LEU A 176 -5.95 -15.83 20.74
N TRP A 177 -5.26 -14.75 21.11
CA TRP A 177 -5.18 -13.56 20.27
C TRP A 177 -4.48 -13.84 18.93
N GLN A 178 -3.37 -14.58 18.95
CA GLN A 178 -2.62 -14.97 17.76
C GLN A 178 -3.44 -15.89 16.87
N GLN A 179 -4.16 -16.86 17.45
CA GLN A 179 -5.03 -17.76 16.70
C GLN A 179 -6.19 -17.02 16.01
N LEU A 180 -6.82 -16.07 16.72
CA LEU A 180 -7.91 -15.24 16.16
C LEU A 180 -7.42 -14.22 15.12
N ASN A 181 -6.14 -13.87 15.15
CA ASN A 181 -5.51 -12.93 14.22
C ASN A 181 -4.43 -13.60 13.35
N ALA A 182 -4.57 -14.90 13.12
CA ALA A 182 -3.60 -15.66 12.34
C ALA A 182 -3.46 -15.07 10.92
N PRO A 183 -2.25 -15.09 10.33
CA PRO A 183 -2.03 -14.47 9.03
C PRO A 183 -2.94 -14.96 7.91
N GLU A 184 -3.35 -16.23 7.94
CA GLU A 184 -4.29 -16.82 6.96
C GLU A 184 -5.69 -16.19 7.06
N ILE A 185 -6.11 -15.82 8.27
CA ILE A 185 -7.38 -15.12 8.51
C ILE A 185 -7.30 -13.70 7.94
N GLN A 186 -6.18 -13.00 8.17
CA GLN A 186 -5.96 -11.66 7.63
C GLN A 186 -5.89 -11.66 6.10
N LEU A 187 -5.24 -12.67 5.52
CA LEU A 187 -5.19 -12.88 4.07
C LEU A 187 -6.59 -13.13 3.50
N THR A 188 -7.37 -13.98 4.17
CA THR A 188 -8.76 -14.27 3.77
C THR A 188 -9.62 -13.00 3.83
N LYS A 189 -9.52 -12.22 4.91
CA LYS A 189 -10.21 -10.92 5.05
C LYS A 189 -9.84 -9.98 3.90
N ARG A 190 -8.55 -9.86 3.58
CA ARG A 190 -8.07 -9.00 2.49
C ARG A 190 -8.60 -9.43 1.12
N LYS A 191 -8.61 -10.73 0.83
CA LYS A 191 -9.19 -11.29 -0.41
C LYS A 191 -10.69 -11.02 -0.51
N LEU A 192 -11.43 -11.18 0.59
CA LEU A 192 -12.87 -10.87 0.60
C LEU A 192 -13.13 -9.37 0.37
N TYR A 193 -12.33 -8.49 0.98
CA TYR A 193 -12.48 -7.05 0.81
C TYR A 193 -12.11 -6.63 -0.62
N SER A 194 -11.06 -7.20 -1.21
CA SER A 194 -10.66 -6.88 -2.59
C SER A 194 -11.73 -7.26 -3.60
N GLU A 195 -12.34 -8.44 -3.46
CA GLU A 195 -13.41 -8.90 -4.37
C GLU A 195 -14.72 -8.13 -4.16
N ALA A 196 -14.92 -7.48 -3.01
CA ALA A 196 -16.12 -6.69 -2.75
C ALA A 196 -16.11 -5.32 -3.43
N ILE A 197 -14.94 -4.74 -3.74
CA ILE A 197 -14.85 -3.39 -4.32
C ILE A 197 -15.62 -3.34 -5.65
N THR A 198 -16.61 -2.46 -5.71
CA THR A 198 -17.56 -2.39 -6.82
C THR A 198 -17.39 -1.06 -7.56
N VAL A 199 -16.90 -1.08 -8.79
CA VAL A 199 -16.88 0.12 -9.65
C VAL A 199 -18.22 0.17 -10.37
N VAL A 200 -19.11 1.08 -9.96
CA VAL A 200 -20.48 1.16 -10.52
C VAL A 200 -20.57 2.09 -11.73
N ARG A 201 -19.59 2.98 -11.89
CA ARG A 201 -19.46 3.88 -13.05
C ARG A 201 -17.99 4.13 -13.35
N ASN A 202 -17.63 4.11 -14.63
CA ASN A 202 -16.27 4.35 -15.11
C ASN A 202 -16.30 4.99 -16.51
N ASP A 203 -16.97 6.13 -16.63
CA ASP A 203 -17.09 6.86 -17.90
C ASP A 203 -15.71 7.19 -18.45
N GLY A 204 -15.53 7.03 -19.77
CA GLY A 204 -14.25 7.26 -20.43
C GLY A 204 -13.15 6.27 -20.05
N GLN A 205 -13.46 5.21 -19.30
CA GLN A 205 -12.49 4.21 -18.82
C GLN A 205 -11.33 4.83 -18.03
N LEU A 206 -11.64 5.82 -17.19
CA LEU A 206 -10.63 6.54 -16.41
C LEU A 206 -9.91 5.63 -15.40
N LEU A 207 -10.61 4.66 -14.80
CA LEU A 207 -10.00 3.66 -13.93
C LEU A 207 -9.57 2.40 -14.71
N PRO A 208 -8.37 1.86 -14.43
CA PRO A 208 -7.35 2.40 -13.51
C PRO A 208 -6.61 3.64 -14.08
N LEU A 209 -6.17 4.55 -13.20
CA LEU A 209 -5.51 5.81 -13.57
C LEU A 209 -4.15 5.60 -14.26
N LYS A 210 -4.01 6.14 -15.47
CA LYS A 210 -2.78 6.14 -16.31
C LYS A 210 -2.21 7.55 -16.45
N ASN A 211 -1.00 7.68 -17.03
CA ASN A 211 -0.36 8.97 -17.37
C ASN A 211 -0.20 9.88 -16.15
N LEU A 212 0.55 9.41 -15.14
CA LEU A 212 0.73 10.16 -13.89
C LEU A 212 1.55 11.44 -14.09
N ASP A 213 2.40 11.46 -15.11
CA ASP A 213 3.20 12.59 -15.56
C ASP A 213 2.38 13.80 -16.01
N THR A 214 1.16 13.59 -16.51
CA THR A 214 0.29 14.68 -16.96
C THR A 214 -0.77 15.07 -15.92
N ARG A 215 -0.66 14.55 -14.68
CA ARG A 215 -1.71 14.67 -13.67
C ARG A 215 -1.22 15.36 -12.41
N THR A 216 -1.90 16.45 -12.05
CA THR A 216 -1.92 16.98 -10.68
C THR A 216 -3.14 16.41 -9.95
N ILE A 217 -2.92 15.77 -8.80
CA ILE A 217 -3.93 14.98 -8.09
C ILE A 217 -4.14 15.51 -6.66
N ALA A 218 -5.39 15.77 -6.31
CA ALA A 218 -5.80 15.98 -4.92
C ALA A 218 -6.70 14.84 -4.42
N VAL A 219 -6.55 14.49 -3.14
CA VAL A 219 -7.41 13.54 -2.43
C VAL A 219 -8.23 14.33 -1.41
N LEU A 220 -9.53 14.46 -1.69
CA LEU A 220 -10.48 15.14 -0.83
C LEU A 220 -11.21 14.12 0.06
N SER A 221 -11.06 14.24 1.37
CA SER A 221 -11.79 13.41 2.33
C SER A 221 -12.99 14.16 2.91
N ILE A 222 -14.19 13.61 2.74
CA ILE A 222 -15.44 14.20 3.20
C ILE A 222 -15.95 13.39 4.40
N GLY A 223 -16.04 14.03 5.56
CA GLY A 223 -16.43 13.37 6.82
C GLY A 223 -15.29 12.65 7.55
N LYS A 224 -14.05 12.86 7.11
CA LYS A 224 -12.83 12.32 7.72
C LYS A 224 -11.68 13.30 7.53
N GLU A 225 -10.64 13.18 8.34
CA GLU A 225 -9.39 13.91 8.17
C GLU A 225 -8.75 13.65 6.80
N GLY A 226 -8.05 14.64 6.25
CA GLY A 226 -7.43 14.58 4.92
C GLY A 226 -6.25 13.60 4.85
N ASP A 227 -5.51 13.44 5.95
CA ASP A 227 -4.41 12.48 6.07
C ASP A 227 -4.87 11.15 6.68
N ASN A 228 -5.41 10.27 5.84
CA ASN A 228 -5.99 8.99 6.24
C ASN A 228 -5.41 7.83 5.40
N ASP A 229 -5.87 6.60 5.63
CA ASP A 229 -5.35 5.42 4.94
C ASP A 229 -5.57 5.45 3.42
N LEU A 230 -6.60 6.14 2.93
CA LEU A 230 -6.82 6.34 1.50
C LEU A 230 -5.71 7.23 0.94
N SER A 231 -5.56 8.45 1.47
CA SER A 231 -4.60 9.42 0.94
C SER A 231 -3.14 8.97 1.14
N ARG A 232 -2.81 8.35 2.27
CA ARG A 232 -1.48 7.75 2.51
C ARG A 232 -1.16 6.64 1.51
N MET A 233 -2.09 5.74 1.23
CA MET A 233 -1.87 4.70 0.22
C MET A 233 -1.77 5.27 -1.20
N MET A 234 -2.50 6.34 -1.51
CA MET A 234 -2.38 7.03 -2.80
C MET A 234 -1.02 7.72 -2.97
N SER A 235 -0.45 8.29 -1.90
CA SER A 235 0.90 8.86 -1.90
C SER A 235 1.99 7.84 -2.28
N ASN A 236 1.74 6.54 -2.12
CA ASN A 236 2.67 5.51 -2.56
C ASN A 236 2.77 5.42 -4.10
N TYR A 237 1.79 5.93 -4.85
CA TYR A 237 1.78 5.86 -6.32
C TYR A 237 2.33 7.11 -7.00
N THR A 238 2.01 8.29 -6.47
CA THR A 238 2.48 9.60 -6.95
C THR A 238 2.27 10.67 -5.87
N ALA A 239 2.80 11.86 -6.08
CA ALA A 239 2.51 13.00 -5.23
C ALA A 239 1.01 13.33 -5.27
N VAL A 240 0.42 13.50 -4.08
CA VAL A 240 -1.00 13.87 -3.92
C VAL A 240 -1.15 14.91 -2.84
N ASP A 241 -1.98 15.92 -3.09
CA ASP A 241 -2.36 16.89 -2.08
C ASP A 241 -3.55 16.38 -1.27
N LYS A 242 -3.49 16.55 0.05
CA LYS A 242 -4.47 15.99 1.00
C LYS A 242 -5.38 17.10 1.50
N LEU A 243 -6.67 16.99 1.19
CA LEU A 243 -7.70 17.99 1.52
C LEU A 243 -8.84 17.34 2.32
N GLU A 244 -9.56 18.14 3.10
CA GLU A 244 -10.64 17.66 3.95
C GLU A 244 -11.85 18.59 4.00
N ILE A 245 -13.03 18.00 4.20
CA ILE A 245 -14.26 18.69 4.60
C ILE A 245 -14.85 17.94 5.80
N ARG A 246 -14.72 18.54 7.00
CA ARG A 246 -15.31 18.06 8.26
C ARG A 246 -16.37 19.00 8.79
N THR A 247 -16.24 20.30 8.53
CA THR A 247 -17.15 21.39 8.91
C THR A 247 -17.75 22.11 7.67
N PRO A 248 -18.89 22.85 7.72
CA PRO A 248 -19.40 23.52 6.52
C PRO A 248 -18.52 24.72 6.20
N ALA A 249 -17.80 25.24 7.20
CA ALA A 249 -16.79 26.28 7.03
C ALA A 249 -15.63 25.80 6.15
N ASP A 250 -15.32 24.50 6.16
CA ASP A 250 -14.27 23.92 5.30
C ASP A 250 -14.65 23.97 3.81
N THR A 251 -15.91 24.23 3.48
CA THR A 251 -16.35 24.39 2.07
C THR A 251 -15.96 25.75 1.49
N VAL A 252 -15.54 26.71 2.33
CA VAL A 252 -15.14 28.04 1.87
C VAL A 252 -13.79 27.95 1.17
N GLY A 253 -13.72 28.39 -0.09
CA GLY A 253 -12.49 28.39 -0.89
C GLY A 253 -12.05 27.03 -1.44
N ILE A 254 -12.65 25.92 -1.00
CA ILE A 254 -12.25 24.57 -1.44
C ILE A 254 -12.41 24.37 -2.95
N TYR A 255 -13.43 24.98 -3.59
CA TYR A 255 -13.60 24.94 -5.03
C TYR A 255 -12.40 25.55 -5.79
N ASP A 256 -11.92 26.70 -5.31
CA ASP A 256 -10.81 27.41 -5.95
C ASP A 256 -9.49 26.67 -5.78
N GLN A 257 -9.32 25.92 -4.68
CA GLN A 257 -8.20 25.01 -4.51
C GLN A 257 -8.33 23.81 -5.47
N LEU A 258 -9.49 23.15 -5.47
CA LEU A 258 -9.71 21.91 -6.24
C LEU A 258 -9.66 22.12 -7.76
N ARG A 259 -10.07 23.29 -8.27
CA ARG A 259 -10.06 23.57 -9.72
C ARG A 259 -8.66 23.73 -10.32
N CYS A 260 -7.63 23.80 -9.48
CA CYS A 260 -6.23 23.85 -9.91
C CYS A 260 -5.66 22.46 -10.23
N TYR A 261 -6.38 21.39 -9.87
CA TYR A 261 -5.97 20.02 -10.13
C TYR A 261 -6.61 19.49 -11.41
N THR A 262 -5.89 18.61 -12.10
CA THR A 262 -6.43 17.85 -13.24
C THR A 262 -7.35 16.71 -12.80
N THR A 263 -7.09 16.13 -11.62
CA THR A 263 -7.83 15.00 -11.08
C THR A 263 -8.07 15.18 -9.58
N VAL A 264 -9.31 14.92 -9.15
CA VAL A 264 -9.70 14.96 -7.73
C VAL A 264 -10.34 13.63 -7.35
N ILE A 265 -9.74 12.94 -6.39
CA ILE A 265 -10.26 11.69 -5.84
C ILE A 265 -10.95 12.00 -4.51
N ILE A 266 -12.22 11.61 -4.38
CA ILE A 266 -13.07 12.00 -3.26
C ILE A 266 -13.42 10.76 -2.44
N GLY A 267 -12.95 10.70 -1.20
CA GLY A 267 -13.39 9.70 -0.22
C GLY A 267 -14.60 10.20 0.56
N VAL A 268 -15.75 9.54 0.42
CA VAL A 268 -16.99 9.91 1.11
C VAL A 268 -17.23 8.96 2.28
N TYR A 269 -17.07 9.45 3.51
CA TYR A 269 -17.25 8.68 4.74
C TYR A 269 -18.62 8.93 5.38
N PRO A 270 -19.10 8.09 6.32
CA PRO A 270 -20.35 8.35 7.03
C PRO A 270 -20.33 9.71 7.73
N MET A 271 -21.34 10.55 7.45
CA MET A 271 -21.48 11.91 8.01
C MET A 271 -22.85 12.12 8.65
N ALA A 272 -22.98 13.18 9.45
CA ALA A 272 -24.28 13.74 9.81
C ALA A 272 -24.97 14.31 8.56
N THR A 273 -26.15 13.79 8.22
CA THR A 273 -26.89 13.96 6.95
C THR A 273 -27.25 15.39 6.50
N SER A 274 -26.96 16.44 7.28
CA SER A 274 -27.39 17.81 6.95
C SER A 274 -26.48 18.58 5.98
N TRP A 275 -25.34 18.00 5.56
CA TRP A 275 -24.24 18.76 4.93
C TRP A 275 -24.00 18.40 3.47
N GLN A 276 -24.52 17.27 3.03
CA GLN A 276 -24.41 16.82 1.64
C GLN A 276 -25.05 17.84 0.67
N GLN A 277 -26.08 18.55 1.09
CA GLN A 277 -26.76 19.56 0.27
C GLN A 277 -25.89 20.78 -0.08
N SER A 278 -24.91 21.16 0.75
CA SER A 278 -24.02 22.28 0.45
C SER A 278 -22.80 21.88 -0.37
N VAL A 279 -22.34 20.62 -0.27
CA VAL A 279 -21.14 20.13 -0.95
C VAL A 279 -21.43 19.63 -2.37
N LEU A 280 -22.57 18.97 -2.60
CA LEU A 280 -22.91 18.40 -3.91
C LEU A 280 -22.93 19.41 -5.06
N PRO A 281 -23.50 20.64 -4.93
CA PRO A 281 -23.47 21.61 -6.02
C PRO A 281 -22.05 22.01 -6.42
N LEU A 282 -21.15 22.12 -5.43
CA LEU A 282 -19.73 22.44 -5.64
C LEU A 282 -19.04 21.32 -6.41
N LEU A 283 -19.21 20.06 -5.99
CA LEU A 283 -18.59 18.91 -6.65
C LEU A 283 -19.13 18.69 -8.07
N ASN A 284 -20.44 18.89 -8.27
CA ASN A 284 -21.02 18.84 -9.62
C ASN A 284 -20.45 19.93 -10.54
N LYS A 285 -20.25 21.15 -10.01
CA LYS A 285 -19.59 22.23 -10.75
C LYS A 285 -18.14 21.85 -11.10
N LEU A 286 -17.40 21.28 -10.15
CA LEU A 286 -16.01 20.83 -10.33
C LEU A 286 -15.89 19.75 -11.42
N SER A 287 -16.79 18.77 -11.44
CA SER A 287 -16.78 17.64 -12.38
C SER A 287 -16.93 18.03 -13.86
N ARG A 288 -17.24 19.30 -14.16
CA ARG A 288 -17.35 19.82 -15.54
C ARG A 288 -15.99 20.14 -16.16
N SER A 289 -14.96 20.36 -15.35
CA SER A 289 -13.64 20.80 -15.81
C SER A 289 -12.47 20.02 -15.18
N VAL A 290 -12.76 19.14 -14.22
CA VAL A 290 -11.78 18.33 -13.50
C VAL A 290 -12.28 16.88 -13.51
N GLU A 291 -11.37 15.93 -13.69
CA GLU A 291 -11.71 14.51 -13.58
C GLU A 291 -11.97 14.16 -12.11
N VAL A 292 -13.21 13.79 -11.78
CA VAL A 292 -13.63 13.48 -10.43
C VAL A 292 -13.91 12.00 -10.28
N ILE A 293 -13.25 11.37 -9.30
CA ILE A 293 -13.46 9.98 -8.90
C ILE A 293 -14.07 9.96 -7.50
N VAL A 294 -15.29 9.41 -7.36
CA VAL A 294 -15.96 9.30 -6.06
C VAL A 294 -15.80 7.89 -5.51
N CYS A 295 -15.29 7.77 -4.29
CA CYS A 295 -15.14 6.53 -3.54
C CYS A 295 -16.04 6.57 -2.29
N GLY A 296 -17.12 5.78 -2.29
CA GLY A 296 -18.07 5.66 -1.18
C GLY A 296 -17.61 4.67 -0.13
N PHE A 297 -17.36 5.13 1.11
CA PHE A 297 -16.97 4.31 2.25
C PHE A 297 -18.12 4.15 3.25
N ASN A 298 -19.33 3.95 2.75
CA ASN A 298 -20.58 3.99 3.49
C ASN A 298 -21.60 3.02 2.89
N LEU A 299 -22.85 3.02 3.37
CA LEU A 299 -23.87 2.12 2.81
C LEU A 299 -24.19 2.52 1.36
N PRO A 300 -24.42 1.57 0.43
CA PRO A 300 -24.63 1.85 -1.00
C PRO A 300 -25.70 2.91 -1.31
N PHE A 301 -26.72 3.04 -0.46
CA PHE A 301 -27.77 4.06 -0.60
C PHE A 301 -27.24 5.50 -0.60
N ALA A 302 -26.08 5.75 0.02
CA ALA A 302 -25.43 7.06 0.02
C ALA A 302 -24.96 7.48 -1.39
N LEU A 303 -24.75 6.54 -2.31
CA LEU A 303 -24.37 6.83 -3.70
C LEU A 303 -25.48 7.48 -4.51
N THR A 304 -26.73 7.49 -4.03
CA THR A 304 -27.84 8.16 -4.73
C THR A 304 -27.50 9.62 -5.06
N ASP A 305 -26.77 10.29 -4.18
CA ASP A 305 -26.34 11.68 -4.34
C ASP A 305 -25.18 11.84 -5.35
N PHE A 306 -24.42 10.77 -5.58
CA PHE A 306 -23.22 10.76 -6.41
C PHE A 306 -23.37 9.96 -7.71
N GLN A 307 -24.54 9.39 -7.98
CA GLN A 307 -24.80 8.48 -9.11
C GLN A 307 -24.52 9.10 -10.51
N ASN A 308 -24.47 10.43 -10.60
CA ASN A 308 -24.22 11.14 -11.86
C ASN A 308 -22.74 11.49 -12.08
N PHE A 309 -21.83 11.24 -11.12
CA PHE A 309 -20.41 11.53 -11.28
C PHE A 309 -19.76 10.54 -12.25
N PRO A 310 -18.83 10.96 -13.14
CA PRO A 310 -18.23 10.12 -14.19
C PRO A 310 -17.69 8.77 -13.72
N VAL A 311 -17.04 8.79 -12.54
CA VAL A 311 -16.48 7.59 -11.92
C VAL A 311 -16.99 7.48 -10.49
N VAL A 312 -17.55 6.31 -10.16
CA VAL A 312 -18.07 6.01 -8.83
C VAL A 312 -17.64 4.60 -8.43
N VAL A 313 -16.99 4.50 -7.27
CA VAL A 313 -16.54 3.28 -6.62
C VAL A 313 -17.28 3.14 -5.30
N GLU A 314 -17.93 2.00 -5.10
CA GLU A 314 -18.56 1.63 -3.83
C GLU A 314 -17.64 0.68 -3.05
N ALA A 315 -17.27 1.09 -1.85
CA ALA A 315 -16.34 0.40 -0.97
C ALA A 315 -16.98 -0.08 0.34
N TYR A 316 -18.25 0.27 0.62
CA TYR A 316 -19.09 -0.22 1.72
C TYR A 316 -18.68 0.21 3.14
N THR A 317 -17.39 0.12 3.48
CA THR A 317 -16.87 0.34 4.83
C THR A 317 -15.68 1.28 4.84
N GLY A 318 -15.65 2.20 5.80
CA GLY A 318 -14.52 3.10 6.06
C GLY A 318 -13.35 2.46 6.81
N GLU A 319 -13.28 1.13 6.93
CA GLU A 319 -12.13 0.44 7.51
C GLU A 319 -10.82 0.75 6.76
N ASN A 320 -9.72 0.80 7.50
CA ASN A 320 -8.39 1.15 6.97
C ASN A 320 -7.97 0.24 5.81
N LEU A 321 -8.22 -1.06 5.92
CA LEU A 321 -7.92 -2.04 4.87
C LEU A 321 -8.67 -1.73 3.57
N MET A 322 -9.96 -1.37 3.67
CA MET A 322 -10.77 -1.09 2.49
C MET A 322 -10.31 0.20 1.79
N GLN A 323 -10.00 1.26 2.55
CA GLN A 323 -9.41 2.49 2.02
C GLN A 323 -8.12 2.21 1.24
N GLN A 324 -7.23 1.37 1.78
CA GLN A 324 -6.00 0.97 1.11
C GLN A 324 -6.28 0.20 -0.19
N LEU A 325 -7.20 -0.77 -0.19
CA LEU A 325 -7.51 -1.56 -1.38
C LEU A 325 -8.20 -0.73 -2.47
N VAL A 326 -9.02 0.25 -2.11
CA VAL A 326 -9.59 1.21 -3.07
C VAL A 326 -8.51 2.06 -3.73
N ALA A 327 -7.54 2.58 -2.97
CA ALA A 327 -6.40 3.29 -3.55
C ALA A 327 -5.63 2.41 -4.55
N GLN A 328 -5.37 1.15 -4.17
CA GLN A 328 -4.70 0.17 -5.03
C GLN A 328 -5.49 -0.11 -6.33
N THR A 329 -6.82 -0.18 -6.23
CA THR A 329 -7.71 -0.33 -7.39
C THR A 329 -7.68 0.90 -8.30
N VAL A 330 -7.77 2.09 -7.73
CA VAL A 330 -7.76 3.36 -8.48
C VAL A 330 -6.47 3.51 -9.28
N PHE A 331 -5.33 3.16 -8.69
CA PHE A 331 -4.02 3.20 -9.36
C PHE A 331 -3.69 1.90 -10.13
N GLY A 332 -4.57 0.91 -10.17
CA GLY A 332 -4.44 -0.29 -11.00
C GLY A 332 -3.36 -1.27 -10.57
N SER A 333 -2.96 -1.32 -9.29
CA SER A 333 -2.17 -2.45 -8.79
C SER A 333 -3.01 -3.71 -8.59
N MET A 334 -4.33 -3.55 -8.47
CA MET A 334 -5.32 -4.63 -8.44
C MET A 334 -6.56 -4.26 -9.25
N HIS A 335 -7.37 -5.27 -9.56
CA HIS A 335 -8.66 -5.11 -10.23
C HIS A 335 -9.82 -4.99 -9.23
N ALA A 336 -10.93 -4.40 -9.68
CA ALA A 336 -12.23 -4.49 -9.03
C ALA A 336 -13.13 -5.47 -9.80
N ARG A 337 -13.92 -6.24 -9.06
CA ARG A 337 -14.85 -7.26 -9.57
C ARG A 337 -16.19 -7.33 -8.82
N GLY A 338 -16.39 -6.48 -7.82
CA GLY A 338 -17.61 -6.47 -7.05
C GLY A 338 -18.82 -6.04 -7.89
N GLU A 339 -19.99 -6.48 -7.45
CA GLU A 339 -21.29 -6.11 -7.97
C GLU A 339 -22.15 -5.55 -6.82
N LEU A 340 -23.04 -4.61 -7.12
CA LEU A 340 -23.96 -4.07 -6.13
C LEU A 340 -24.91 -5.17 -5.61
N PRO A 341 -25.02 -5.36 -4.28
CA PRO A 341 -25.90 -6.38 -3.71
C PRO A 341 -27.35 -5.90 -3.57
N VAL A 342 -27.65 -4.64 -3.93
CA VAL A 342 -28.95 -4.01 -3.75
C VAL A 342 -29.22 -2.97 -4.83
N ASN A 343 -30.50 -2.72 -5.13
CA ASN A 343 -30.91 -1.57 -5.92
C ASN A 343 -30.71 -0.27 -5.13
N VAL A 344 -29.84 0.60 -5.61
CA VAL A 344 -29.53 1.90 -5.00
C VAL A 344 -30.43 2.99 -5.58
N SER A 345 -30.57 3.03 -6.90
CA SER A 345 -31.39 4.00 -7.63
C SER A 345 -31.98 3.38 -8.91
N ALA A 346 -32.65 4.19 -9.75
CA ALA A 346 -33.12 3.72 -11.05
C ALA A 346 -31.97 3.36 -12.02
N SER A 347 -30.83 4.03 -11.86
CA SER A 347 -29.61 3.89 -12.69
C SER A 347 -28.54 3.00 -12.07
N LEU A 348 -28.60 2.73 -10.76
CA LEU A 348 -27.69 1.85 -10.03
C LEU A 348 -28.47 0.71 -9.39
N ARG A 349 -28.42 -0.46 -10.02
CA ARG A 349 -29.22 -1.64 -9.70
C ARG A 349 -28.37 -2.75 -9.08
N GLU A 350 -29.06 -3.69 -8.44
CA GLU A 350 -28.46 -4.94 -7.99
C GLU A 350 -27.83 -5.68 -9.19
N GLY A 351 -26.61 -6.19 -9.01
CA GLY A 351 -25.81 -6.82 -10.06
C GLY A 351 -24.94 -5.85 -10.88
N ASP A 352 -25.11 -4.52 -10.71
CA ASP A 352 -24.25 -3.57 -11.44
C ASP A 352 -22.82 -3.58 -10.87
N GLY A 353 -21.84 -3.74 -11.75
CA GLY A 353 -20.41 -3.70 -11.44
C GLY A 353 -19.57 -3.72 -12.72
N ILE A 354 -18.49 -2.94 -12.74
CA ILE A 354 -17.56 -2.85 -13.87
C ILE A 354 -16.24 -3.48 -13.45
N ASN A 355 -15.83 -4.51 -14.19
CA ASN A 355 -14.52 -5.13 -14.02
C ASN A 355 -13.42 -4.18 -14.51
N THR A 356 -12.45 -3.87 -13.65
CA THR A 356 -11.26 -3.10 -14.04
C THR A 356 -10.08 -4.02 -14.33
N GLY A 357 -9.16 -3.56 -15.19
CA GLY A 357 -7.88 -4.25 -15.42
C GLY A 357 -6.82 -3.86 -14.40
N THR A 358 -5.66 -4.53 -14.44
CA THR A 358 -4.47 -4.09 -13.71
C THR A 358 -3.51 -3.38 -14.67
N LEU A 359 -2.69 -2.47 -14.14
CA LEU A 359 -1.63 -1.78 -14.84
C LEU A 359 -0.24 -2.36 -14.54
N GLY A 360 -0.16 -3.42 -13.72
CA GLY A 360 1.11 -3.97 -13.25
C GLY A 360 1.92 -2.97 -12.41
N ARG A 361 1.23 -2.14 -11.60
CA ARG A 361 1.90 -1.34 -10.56
C ARG A 361 2.12 -2.18 -9.30
N LEU A 362 3.08 -1.79 -8.47
CA LEU A 362 3.27 -2.38 -7.15
C LEU A 362 1.97 -2.32 -6.34
N GLY A 363 1.54 -3.48 -5.85
CA GLY A 363 0.54 -3.59 -4.78
C GLY A 363 1.19 -3.47 -3.40
N TYR A 364 0.38 -3.38 -2.36
CA TYR A 364 0.82 -3.25 -0.96
C TYR A 364 0.01 -4.21 -0.11
N SER A 365 0.67 -5.22 0.46
CA SER A 365 0.00 -6.34 1.12
C SER A 365 0.80 -6.88 2.31
N ILE A 366 0.30 -7.96 2.90
CA ILE A 366 0.99 -8.73 3.93
C ILE A 366 1.91 -9.79 3.31
N PRO A 367 2.97 -10.25 4.00
CA PRO A 367 3.90 -11.27 3.50
C PRO A 367 3.26 -12.52 2.91
N GLU A 368 2.21 -13.03 3.54
CA GLU A 368 1.54 -14.26 3.14
C GLU A 368 0.86 -14.13 1.77
N ASP A 369 0.46 -12.92 1.39
CA ASP A 369 -0.12 -12.64 0.07
C ASP A 369 0.93 -12.66 -1.07
N ALA A 370 2.22 -12.60 -0.71
CA ALA A 370 3.34 -12.82 -1.60
C ALA A 370 4.04 -14.16 -1.33
N GLY A 371 3.42 -15.07 -0.58
CA GLY A 371 3.97 -16.38 -0.25
C GLY A 371 5.25 -16.32 0.59
N MET A 372 5.29 -15.42 1.57
CA MET A 372 6.41 -15.21 2.49
C MET A 372 5.93 -15.33 3.93
N ASP A 373 6.77 -15.88 4.81
CA ASP A 373 6.50 -16.04 6.23
C ASP A 373 6.75 -14.71 6.98
N ALA A 374 5.70 -14.09 7.50
CA ALA A 374 5.83 -12.81 8.22
C ALA A 374 6.73 -12.92 9.46
N GLY A 375 6.66 -14.04 10.19
CA GLY A 375 7.49 -14.27 11.38
C GLY A 375 8.99 -14.25 11.07
N THR A 376 9.39 -14.83 9.94
CA THR A 376 10.78 -14.79 9.45
C THR A 376 11.16 -13.38 9.02
N LEU A 377 10.31 -12.68 8.24
CA LEU A 377 10.61 -11.29 7.82
C LEU A 377 10.78 -10.33 9.01
N GLU A 378 10.04 -10.52 10.10
CA GLU A 378 10.20 -9.69 11.31
C GLU A 378 11.62 -9.79 11.91
N LYS A 379 12.42 -10.82 11.61
CA LYS A 379 13.82 -10.90 12.04
C LYS A 379 14.70 -9.80 11.43
N ILE A 380 14.28 -9.17 10.31
CA ILE A 380 14.96 -8.00 9.72
C ILE A 380 15.11 -6.88 10.76
N LYS A 381 14.09 -6.70 11.63
CA LYS A 381 14.11 -5.70 12.70
C LYS A 381 15.30 -5.86 13.64
N ASN A 382 15.66 -7.11 13.97
CA ASN A 382 16.78 -7.39 14.86
C ASN A 382 18.10 -6.97 14.22
N ILE A 383 18.28 -7.26 12.93
CA ILE A 383 19.49 -6.89 12.18
C ILE A 383 19.58 -5.37 11.98
N ALA A 384 18.44 -4.72 11.70
CA ALA A 384 18.38 -3.26 11.58
C ALA A 384 18.73 -2.56 12.90
N TYR A 385 18.20 -3.04 14.03
CA TYR A 385 18.56 -2.49 15.34
C TYR A 385 20.00 -2.81 15.75
N GLU A 386 20.54 -3.98 15.41
CA GLU A 386 21.96 -4.29 15.59
C GLU A 386 22.82 -3.26 14.85
N ALA A 387 22.50 -2.94 13.59
CA ALA A 387 23.21 -1.94 12.81
C ALA A 387 23.18 -0.55 13.49
N ILE A 388 22.05 -0.17 14.08
CA ILE A 388 21.91 1.10 14.79
C ILE A 388 22.70 1.09 16.11
N GLN A 389 22.53 0.06 16.93
CA GLN A 389 23.17 -0.08 18.24
C GLN A 389 24.70 -0.15 18.15
N THR A 390 25.23 -0.78 17.11
CA THR A 390 26.68 -0.88 16.87
C THR A 390 27.27 0.38 16.23
N GLY A 391 26.44 1.37 15.88
CA GLY A 391 26.84 2.58 15.20
C GLY A 391 27.29 2.34 13.75
N ALA A 392 26.72 1.33 13.08
CA ALA A 392 26.93 1.09 11.66
C ALA A 392 26.14 2.07 10.78
N THR A 393 25.02 2.59 11.29
CA THR A 393 24.22 3.66 10.69
C THR A 393 23.33 4.28 11.77
N PRO A 394 22.99 5.58 11.74
CA PRO A 394 22.07 6.17 12.73
C PRO A 394 20.63 5.67 12.53
N GLY A 395 20.26 5.34 11.29
CA GLY A 395 18.97 4.79 10.91
C GLY A 395 19.01 4.19 9.51
N CYS A 396 17.93 3.51 9.13
CA CYS A 396 17.77 2.92 7.81
C CYS A 396 16.30 2.68 7.47
N ARG A 397 16.01 2.44 6.19
CA ARG A 397 14.73 1.95 5.71
C ARG A 397 14.94 0.69 4.88
N VAL A 398 14.10 -0.32 5.12
CA VAL A 398 14.14 -1.60 4.42
C VAL A 398 12.81 -1.83 3.74
N LEU A 399 12.84 -2.05 2.42
CA LEU A 399 11.66 -2.38 1.62
C LEU A 399 11.89 -3.69 0.86
N VAL A 400 10.89 -4.57 0.94
CA VAL A 400 10.85 -5.87 0.27
C VAL A 400 9.54 -5.98 -0.50
N ALA A 401 9.64 -6.26 -1.80
CA ALA A 401 8.49 -6.56 -2.63
C ALA A 401 8.66 -7.90 -3.33
N ARG A 402 7.58 -8.68 -3.38
CA ARG A 402 7.53 -9.96 -4.09
C ARG A 402 6.15 -10.19 -4.69
N GLY A 403 6.05 -10.82 -5.86
CA GLY A 403 4.72 -11.04 -6.46
C GLY A 403 4.12 -9.75 -7.02
N GLY A 404 4.95 -8.75 -7.33
CA GLY A 404 4.50 -7.38 -7.61
C GLY A 404 3.87 -6.66 -6.41
N LYS A 405 4.13 -7.09 -5.18
CA LYS A 405 3.55 -6.51 -3.94
C LYS A 405 4.64 -6.15 -2.94
N VAL A 406 4.62 -4.92 -2.43
CA VAL A 406 5.39 -4.53 -1.23
C VAL A 406 4.77 -5.23 -0.02
N VAL A 407 5.57 -6.02 0.68
CA VAL A 407 5.13 -6.83 1.84
C VAL A 407 5.88 -6.53 3.13
N PHE A 408 7.00 -5.83 3.03
CA PHE A 408 7.73 -5.29 4.17
C PHE A 408 8.25 -3.92 3.79
N ASP A 409 7.87 -2.87 4.53
CA ASP A 409 8.40 -1.52 4.38
C ASP A 409 8.45 -0.90 5.78
N ARG A 410 9.67 -0.70 6.29
CA ARG A 410 9.90 -0.23 7.67
C ARG A 410 11.10 0.69 7.74
N ALA A 411 10.89 1.81 8.42
CA ALA A 411 11.94 2.72 8.88
C ALA A 411 12.42 2.34 10.29
N PHE A 412 13.72 2.49 10.54
CA PHE A 412 14.38 2.22 11.81
C PHE A 412 15.35 3.33 12.18
N GLY A 413 15.40 3.67 13.46
CA GLY A 413 16.38 4.62 14.01
C GLY A 413 16.10 6.06 13.64
N TRP A 414 17.16 6.84 13.48
CA TRP A 414 17.12 8.29 13.38
C TRP A 414 17.97 8.77 12.21
N GLN A 415 17.72 9.99 11.72
CA GLN A 415 18.53 10.57 10.66
C GLN A 415 19.97 10.89 11.12
N THR A 416 20.19 11.08 12.43
CA THR A 416 21.52 11.33 13.02
C THR A 416 21.65 10.63 14.37
N TYR A 417 22.87 10.46 14.88
CA TYR A 417 23.10 9.88 16.22
C TYR A 417 22.63 10.76 17.38
N ALA A 418 22.25 12.02 17.12
CA ALA A 418 21.63 12.89 18.11
C ALA A 418 20.18 12.51 18.41
N ASN A 419 19.58 11.60 17.62
CA ASN A 419 18.23 11.07 17.82
C ASN A 419 17.14 12.15 17.91
N GLN A 420 17.21 13.15 17.04
CA GLN A 420 16.26 14.29 17.01
C GLN A 420 15.13 14.09 15.99
N VAL A 421 15.46 13.62 14.79
CA VAL A 421 14.49 13.40 13.70
C VAL A 421 14.48 11.91 13.35
N PRO A 422 13.35 11.19 13.55
CA PRO A 422 13.28 9.78 13.24
C PRO A 422 13.36 9.57 11.72
N VAL A 423 13.83 8.39 11.30
CA VAL A 423 13.63 7.99 9.90
C VAL A 423 12.13 7.79 9.68
N ALA A 424 11.60 8.39 8.62
CA ALA A 424 10.19 8.31 8.23
C ALA A 424 10.03 7.63 6.87
N ASP A 425 8.80 7.22 6.54
CA ASP A 425 8.44 6.58 5.28
C ASP A 425 8.55 7.51 4.06
N ASN A 426 8.91 8.78 4.25
CA ASN A 426 9.20 9.73 3.18
C ASN A 426 10.63 10.29 3.27
N THR A 427 11.49 9.75 4.14
CA THR A 427 12.89 10.18 4.24
C THR A 427 13.61 9.88 2.93
N VAL A 428 14.21 10.91 2.36
CA VAL A 428 14.96 10.89 1.09
C VAL A 428 16.45 10.73 1.39
N TYR A 429 17.11 9.81 0.67
CA TYR A 429 18.52 9.46 0.87
C TYR A 429 19.37 9.78 -0.36
N ASP A 430 20.63 10.14 -0.14
CA ASP A 430 21.66 10.14 -1.20
C ASP A 430 21.91 8.69 -1.63
N LEU A 431 21.57 8.37 -2.88
CA LEU A 431 21.70 7.01 -3.41
C LEU A 431 23.15 6.63 -3.76
N ALA A 432 24.07 7.58 -3.76
CA ALA A 432 25.46 7.40 -4.17
C ALA A 432 25.55 6.62 -5.49
N SER A 433 26.32 5.54 -5.53
CA SER A 433 26.54 4.75 -6.75
C SER A 433 25.32 3.99 -7.27
N VAL A 434 24.21 3.90 -6.53
CA VAL A 434 22.94 3.43 -7.10
C VAL A 434 22.46 4.39 -8.22
N THR A 435 22.89 5.65 -8.21
CA THR A 435 22.67 6.61 -9.32
C THR A 435 23.08 6.05 -10.68
N LYS A 436 24.18 5.28 -10.76
CA LYS A 436 24.66 4.68 -12.01
C LYS A 436 23.59 3.89 -12.71
N VAL A 437 22.91 3.04 -11.94
CA VAL A 437 21.92 2.11 -12.45
C VAL A 437 20.53 2.72 -12.49
N SER A 438 20.23 3.70 -11.63
CA SER A 438 18.92 4.34 -11.57
C SER A 438 18.75 5.55 -12.49
N ALA A 439 19.84 6.15 -12.99
CA ALA A 439 19.82 7.30 -13.88
C ALA A 439 20.54 7.03 -15.21
N THR A 440 21.88 6.96 -15.18
CA THR A 440 22.68 6.88 -16.41
C THR A 440 22.40 5.63 -17.21
N LEU A 441 22.34 4.47 -16.54
CA LEU A 441 22.07 3.21 -17.22
C LEU A 441 20.67 3.18 -17.84
N GLN A 442 19.69 3.80 -17.19
CA GLN A 442 18.32 3.92 -17.72
C GLN A 442 18.31 4.72 -19.02
N THR A 443 19.04 5.82 -19.05
CA THR A 443 19.22 6.64 -20.25
C THR A 443 19.96 5.88 -21.37
N VAL A 444 20.99 5.11 -21.01
CA VAL A 444 21.73 4.25 -21.96
C VAL A 444 20.84 3.14 -22.52
N MET A 445 20.04 2.47 -21.68
CA MET A 445 19.08 1.46 -22.12
C MET A 445 18.04 2.05 -23.07
N PHE A 446 17.50 3.23 -22.76
CA PHE A 446 16.60 3.95 -23.66
C PHE A 446 17.23 4.22 -25.03
N MET A 447 18.45 4.78 -25.05
CA MET A 447 19.15 5.06 -26.30
C MET A 447 19.43 3.79 -27.11
N TYR A 448 19.82 2.69 -26.45
CA TYR A 448 20.04 1.40 -27.09
C TYR A 448 18.73 0.86 -27.70
N ASP A 449 17.64 0.87 -26.94
CA ASP A 449 16.34 0.35 -27.38
C ASP A 449 15.78 1.08 -28.60
N ARG A 450 16.09 2.37 -28.71
CA ARG A 450 15.73 3.25 -29.84
C ARG A 450 16.74 3.21 -30.99
N GLY A 451 17.80 2.40 -30.89
CA GLY A 451 18.83 2.28 -31.92
C GLY A 451 19.72 3.52 -32.06
N LEU A 452 19.73 4.41 -31.07
CA LEU A 452 20.59 5.60 -31.06
C LEU A 452 22.04 5.25 -30.79
N ILE A 453 22.28 4.17 -30.04
CA ILE A 453 23.61 3.65 -29.74
C ILE A 453 23.67 2.14 -29.96
N ASP A 454 24.88 1.66 -30.24
CA ASP A 454 25.27 0.26 -30.26
C ASP A 454 26.34 0.05 -29.19
N ILE A 455 26.04 -0.81 -28.20
CA ILE A 455 26.91 -1.10 -27.07
C ILE A 455 28.27 -1.69 -27.48
N ASN A 456 28.38 -2.31 -28.66
CA ASN A 456 29.63 -2.90 -29.15
C ASN A 456 30.51 -1.88 -29.89
N LYS A 457 29.98 -0.69 -30.20
CA LYS A 457 30.77 0.38 -30.82
C LYS A 457 31.59 1.13 -29.80
N LYS A 458 32.64 1.78 -30.30
CA LYS A 458 33.51 2.68 -29.53
C LYS A 458 32.72 3.92 -29.09
N ALA A 459 32.92 4.38 -27.86
CA ALA A 459 32.35 5.63 -27.37
C ALA A 459 32.77 6.83 -28.24
N SER A 460 33.96 6.78 -28.83
CA SER A 460 34.50 7.77 -29.77
C SER A 460 33.76 7.88 -31.11
N VAL A 461 32.84 6.95 -31.40
CA VAL A 461 31.89 7.09 -32.51
C VAL A 461 30.89 8.21 -32.21
N TYR A 462 30.42 8.29 -30.96
CA TYR A 462 29.39 9.22 -30.50
C TYR A 462 29.99 10.48 -29.85
N LEU A 463 31.20 10.38 -29.30
CA LEU A 463 31.98 11.47 -28.72
C LEU A 463 33.29 11.66 -29.52
N PRO A 464 33.27 12.36 -30.67
CA PRO A 464 34.42 12.48 -31.56
C PRO A 464 35.70 13.00 -30.89
N GLU A 465 35.58 13.84 -29.87
CA GLU A 465 36.68 14.37 -29.07
C GLU A 465 37.52 13.27 -28.40
N LEU A 466 36.95 12.09 -28.11
CA LEU A 466 37.70 10.97 -27.56
C LEU A 466 38.69 10.36 -28.56
N ARG A 467 38.54 10.61 -29.87
CA ARG A 467 39.43 10.04 -30.92
C ARG A 467 40.88 10.51 -30.77
N ALA A 468 41.08 11.71 -30.23
CA ALA A 468 42.40 12.29 -29.97
C ALA A 468 42.97 11.92 -28.59
N SER A 469 42.27 11.08 -27.81
CA SER A 469 42.64 10.71 -26.44
C SER A 469 43.10 9.25 -26.33
N ASN A 470 43.64 8.88 -25.17
CA ASN A 470 43.93 7.49 -24.82
C ASN A 470 42.68 6.61 -24.58
N LYS A 471 41.48 7.16 -24.80
CA LYS A 471 40.16 6.49 -24.67
C LYS A 471 39.50 6.22 -26.01
N LYS A 472 40.18 6.51 -27.12
CA LYS A 472 39.64 6.37 -28.49
C LYS A 472 39.08 4.98 -28.80
N ASP A 473 39.61 3.94 -28.16
CA ASP A 473 39.29 2.54 -28.42
C ASP A 473 38.30 1.92 -27.42
N PHE A 474 37.78 2.69 -26.46
CA PHE A 474 36.85 2.16 -25.46
C PHE A 474 35.50 1.87 -26.09
N THR A 475 35.03 0.63 -25.98
CA THR A 475 33.64 0.28 -26.33
C THR A 475 32.69 0.68 -25.20
N ILE A 476 31.43 0.99 -25.54
CA ILE A 476 30.40 1.26 -24.54
C ILE A 476 30.25 0.06 -23.60
N LYS A 477 30.26 -1.16 -24.15
CA LYS A 477 30.23 -2.42 -23.40
C LYS A 477 31.34 -2.49 -22.35
N ASP A 478 32.59 -2.20 -22.72
CA ASP A 478 33.72 -2.24 -21.78
C ASP A 478 33.62 -1.17 -20.69
N ILE A 479 33.07 0.01 -21.02
CA ILE A 479 32.82 1.07 -20.05
C ILE A 479 31.77 0.62 -19.02
N LEU A 480 30.63 0.09 -19.49
CA LEU A 480 29.51 -0.33 -18.65
C LEU A 480 29.84 -1.54 -17.77
N THR A 481 30.79 -2.39 -18.16
CA THR A 481 31.24 -3.54 -17.35
C THR A 481 32.47 -3.25 -16.50
N HIS A 482 32.93 -1.99 -16.46
CA HIS A 482 34.15 -1.57 -15.76
C HIS A 482 35.43 -2.31 -16.21
N GLN A 483 35.51 -2.60 -17.51
CA GLN A 483 36.63 -3.28 -18.18
C GLN A 483 37.27 -2.42 -19.28
N ALA A 484 37.03 -1.10 -19.27
CA ALA A 484 37.70 -0.16 -20.16
C ALA A 484 39.15 0.17 -19.72
N GLY A 485 39.61 -0.30 -18.55
CA GLY A 485 40.94 0.03 -18.03
C GLY A 485 41.02 1.40 -17.35
N LEU A 486 39.88 1.99 -17.00
CA LEU A 486 39.81 3.25 -16.24
C LEU A 486 40.30 3.05 -14.79
N TRP A 487 40.88 4.10 -14.20
CA TRP A 487 41.21 4.12 -12.78
C TRP A 487 39.94 4.22 -11.91
N PRO A 488 39.94 3.66 -10.69
CA PRO A 488 38.73 3.62 -9.87
C PRO A 488 38.16 4.99 -9.52
N PHE A 489 39.02 5.91 -9.10
CA PHE A 489 38.63 7.21 -8.58
C PHE A 489 39.69 8.28 -8.94
N LEU A 490 39.22 9.49 -9.24
CA LEU A 490 40.06 10.68 -9.41
C LEU A 490 39.62 11.76 -8.41
N PRO A 491 40.50 12.21 -7.50
CA PRO A 491 40.17 13.26 -6.54
C PRO A 491 40.21 14.64 -7.22
N PHE A 492 39.22 14.96 -8.05
CA PHE A 492 39.18 16.24 -8.79
C PHE A 492 39.35 17.46 -7.88
N TRP A 493 38.72 17.44 -6.70
CA TRP A 493 38.76 18.53 -5.74
C TRP A 493 40.20 18.89 -5.32
N ALA A 494 41.11 17.91 -5.27
CA ALA A 494 42.49 18.13 -4.87
C ALA A 494 43.27 19.01 -5.86
N GLN A 495 42.84 19.06 -7.13
CA GLN A 495 43.42 19.95 -8.15
C GLN A 495 42.88 21.38 -8.07
N THR A 496 41.80 21.59 -7.30
CA THR A 496 41.09 22.87 -7.17
C THR A 496 41.33 23.55 -5.82
N MET A 497 42.30 23.03 -5.07
CA MET A 497 42.67 23.52 -3.75
C MET A 497 44.19 23.60 -3.61
N LYS A 498 44.66 24.54 -2.79
CA LYS A 498 46.06 24.66 -2.39
C LYS A 498 46.12 24.92 -0.89
N ASP A 499 46.91 24.14 -0.14
CA ASP A 499 47.07 24.27 1.31
C ASP A 499 45.73 24.33 2.07
N SER A 500 44.78 23.48 1.66
CA SER A 500 43.40 23.43 2.19
C SER A 500 42.55 24.69 1.94
N VAL A 501 42.98 25.58 1.05
CA VAL A 501 42.25 26.77 0.61
C VAL A 501 41.70 26.54 -0.80
N TYR A 502 40.45 26.95 -1.03
CA TYR A 502 39.82 26.90 -2.35
C TYR A 502 40.49 27.87 -3.32
N LEU A 503 40.80 27.40 -4.51
CA LEU A 503 41.33 28.26 -5.56
C LEU A 503 40.19 29.13 -6.15
N PRO A 504 40.34 30.47 -6.20
CA PRO A 504 39.28 31.40 -6.61
C PRO A 504 38.79 31.18 -8.03
N GLU A 505 39.62 30.68 -8.94
CA GLU A 505 39.22 30.37 -10.32
C GLU A 505 38.18 29.24 -10.41
N TYR A 506 38.06 28.42 -9.35
CA TYR A 506 37.14 27.30 -9.30
C TYR A 506 35.95 27.52 -8.37
N TYR A 507 36.10 28.34 -7.32
CA TYR A 507 35.05 28.51 -6.31
C TYR A 507 34.85 29.95 -5.83
N ALA A 508 33.61 30.26 -5.47
CA ALA A 508 33.21 31.47 -4.77
C ALA A 508 32.27 31.17 -3.59
N PRO A 509 32.21 32.05 -2.57
CA PRO A 509 31.32 31.86 -1.43
C PRO A 509 29.84 32.16 -1.74
N THR A 510 29.57 32.84 -2.84
CA THR A 510 28.22 33.28 -3.26
C THR A 510 27.90 32.85 -4.68
N SER A 511 26.62 32.59 -4.94
CA SER A 511 26.12 32.26 -6.27
C SER A 511 26.19 33.48 -7.18
N SER A 512 26.58 33.25 -8.45
CA SER A 512 26.55 34.25 -9.52
C SER A 512 26.53 33.56 -10.88
N ALA A 513 26.40 34.32 -11.97
CA ALA A 513 26.51 33.77 -13.33
C ALA A 513 27.87 33.08 -13.58
N LEU A 514 28.94 33.52 -12.92
CA LEU A 514 30.26 32.89 -13.03
C LEU A 514 30.41 31.67 -12.12
N TYR A 515 29.65 31.58 -11.03
CA TYR A 515 29.68 30.48 -10.05
C TYR A 515 28.26 29.97 -9.76
N PRO A 516 27.61 29.29 -10.73
CA PRO A 516 26.20 28.94 -10.62
C PRO A 516 25.95 27.64 -9.83
N PHE A 517 26.96 26.80 -9.65
CA PHE A 517 26.77 25.42 -9.17
C PHE A 517 27.01 25.31 -7.67
N SER A 518 25.96 24.99 -6.89
CA SER A 518 26.12 24.78 -5.44
C SER A 518 26.85 23.47 -5.16
N VAL A 519 27.96 23.55 -4.43
CA VAL A 519 28.79 22.41 -4.00
C VAL A 519 28.51 22.08 -2.54
N ALA A 520 28.37 23.13 -1.71
CA ALA A 520 27.96 23.07 -0.31
C ALA A 520 27.35 24.43 0.09
N ASP A 521 26.90 24.54 1.35
CA ASP A 521 26.46 25.82 1.89
C ASP A 521 27.60 26.84 1.82
N ASN A 522 27.35 27.99 1.18
CA ASN A 522 28.35 29.04 0.94
C ASN A 522 29.58 28.60 0.12
N LEU A 523 29.43 27.62 -0.78
CA LEU A 523 30.48 27.19 -1.70
C LEU A 523 29.88 26.87 -3.07
N TYR A 524 30.27 27.65 -4.08
CA TYR A 524 29.75 27.55 -5.44
C TYR A 524 30.89 27.35 -6.44
N ALA A 525 30.76 26.36 -7.32
CA ALA A 525 31.73 26.07 -8.36
C ALA A 525 31.51 26.93 -9.61
N ALA A 526 32.63 27.25 -10.28
CA ALA A 526 32.66 28.05 -11.50
C ALA A 526 31.89 27.38 -12.64
N ALA A 527 31.33 28.19 -13.56
CA ALA A 527 30.62 27.70 -14.74
C ALA A 527 31.50 26.79 -15.63
N SER A 528 32.81 27.06 -15.67
CA SER A 528 33.82 26.26 -16.40
C SER A 528 34.21 24.95 -15.71
N MET A 529 33.66 24.65 -14.52
CA MET A 529 34.02 23.46 -13.76
C MET A 529 33.68 22.17 -14.51
N LYS A 530 32.51 22.11 -15.17
CA LYS A 530 32.10 20.92 -15.95
C LYS A 530 33.07 20.63 -17.11
N ASP A 531 33.52 21.67 -17.82
CA ASP A 531 34.51 21.54 -18.90
C ASP A 531 35.89 21.09 -18.37
N SER A 532 36.28 21.59 -17.19
CA SER A 532 37.52 21.20 -16.52
C SER A 532 37.49 19.72 -16.10
N LEU A 533 36.40 19.29 -15.46
CA LEU A 533 36.16 17.89 -15.09
C LEU A 533 36.21 16.98 -16.31
N TRP A 534 35.52 17.36 -17.40
CA TRP A 534 35.56 16.61 -18.66
C TRP A 534 36.97 16.49 -19.23
N THR A 535 37.71 17.61 -19.27
CA THR A 535 39.09 17.65 -19.76
C THR A 535 40.01 16.73 -18.95
N TRP A 536 39.87 16.73 -17.62
CA TRP A 536 40.64 15.84 -16.74
C TRP A 536 40.28 14.37 -16.95
N ILE A 537 38.99 14.05 -17.13
CA ILE A 537 38.55 12.69 -17.45
C ILE A 537 39.16 12.24 -18.79
N VAL A 538 39.04 13.05 -19.85
CA VAL A 538 39.58 12.72 -21.18
C VAL A 538 41.10 12.54 -21.13
N SER A 539 41.81 13.36 -20.34
CA SER A 539 43.27 13.31 -20.22
C SER A 539 43.78 12.26 -19.22
N ALA A 540 42.90 11.71 -18.37
CA ALA A 540 43.30 10.76 -17.34
C ALA A 540 44.03 9.55 -17.94
N LYS A 541 45.10 9.10 -17.27
CA LYS A 541 45.82 7.89 -17.65
C LYS A 541 44.88 6.68 -17.60
N ILE A 542 45.16 5.67 -18.40
CA ILE A 542 44.52 4.36 -18.30
C ILE A 542 45.43 3.44 -17.48
N ARG A 543 44.86 2.39 -16.89
CA ARG A 543 45.63 1.37 -16.17
C ARG A 543 46.52 0.61 -17.16
N GLU A 544 47.62 0.06 -16.66
CA GLU A 544 48.48 -0.80 -17.45
C GLU A 544 47.90 -2.22 -17.56
N LYS A 545 48.22 -2.92 -18.65
CA LYS A 545 47.88 -4.32 -18.87
C LYS A 545 48.92 -4.99 -19.77
N ALA A 546 48.98 -6.32 -19.74
CA ALA A 546 49.82 -7.07 -20.67
C ALA A 546 49.36 -6.88 -22.13
N ASP A 547 50.31 -6.90 -23.06
CA ASP A 547 50.02 -6.77 -24.49
C ASP A 547 49.01 -7.82 -24.96
N ARG A 548 48.07 -7.37 -25.80
CA ARG A 548 47.02 -8.20 -26.42
C ARG A 548 46.06 -8.90 -25.44
N THR A 549 46.05 -8.52 -24.16
CA THR A 549 45.07 -9.00 -23.18
C THR A 549 43.92 -8.00 -23.00
N PRO A 550 42.70 -8.42 -22.64
CA PRO A 550 41.65 -7.48 -22.20
C PRO A 550 41.98 -6.92 -20.80
N PHE A 551 41.40 -5.77 -20.44
CA PHE A 551 41.50 -5.30 -19.05
C PHE A 551 40.69 -6.19 -18.11
N ASP A 552 41.23 -6.41 -16.91
CA ASP A 552 40.50 -6.99 -15.79
C ASP A 552 39.39 -6.04 -15.31
N TYR A 553 38.42 -6.59 -14.60
CA TYR A 553 37.39 -5.81 -13.94
C TYR A 553 38.02 -4.93 -12.85
N ARG A 554 37.82 -3.60 -12.95
CA ARG A 554 38.00 -2.68 -11.83
C ARG A 554 36.95 -1.60 -11.87
N TYR A 555 36.13 -1.58 -10.83
CA TYR A 555 35.11 -0.56 -10.62
C TYR A 555 35.68 0.85 -10.80
N SER A 556 34.98 1.69 -11.56
CA SER A 556 35.41 3.05 -11.91
C SER A 556 34.22 3.97 -12.13
N ASP A 557 34.28 5.15 -11.51
CA ASP A 557 33.28 6.20 -11.67
C ASP A 557 33.40 6.96 -12.99
N MET A 558 34.62 7.11 -13.51
CA MET A 558 34.90 7.84 -14.75
C MET A 558 34.09 7.36 -15.95
N GLY A 559 33.82 6.04 -16.01
CA GLY A 559 33.03 5.46 -17.09
C GLY A 559 31.62 6.07 -17.17
N PHE A 560 31.02 6.35 -16.02
CA PHE A 560 29.67 6.87 -15.94
C PHE A 560 29.57 8.38 -16.21
N TYR A 561 30.65 9.15 -15.99
CA TYR A 561 30.74 10.51 -16.53
C TYR A 561 30.76 10.50 -18.07
N ILE A 562 31.52 9.58 -18.67
CA ILE A 562 31.57 9.43 -20.14
C ILE A 562 30.18 9.04 -20.67
N MET A 563 29.47 8.14 -19.99
CA MET A 563 28.11 7.74 -20.40
C MET A 563 27.07 8.85 -20.22
N GLN A 564 27.16 9.66 -19.17
CA GLN A 564 26.33 10.87 -19.05
C GLN A 564 26.60 11.83 -20.19
N HIS A 565 27.87 12.16 -20.46
CA HIS A 565 28.21 13.09 -21.54
C HIS A 565 27.74 12.57 -22.91
N LEU A 566 27.91 11.27 -23.15
CA LEU A 566 27.39 10.60 -24.33
C LEU A 566 25.86 10.73 -24.41
N ALA A 567 25.14 10.49 -23.32
CA ALA A 567 23.69 10.59 -23.28
C ALA A 567 23.21 12.02 -23.58
N GLU A 568 23.79 13.03 -22.94
CA GLU A 568 23.41 14.43 -23.13
C GLU A 568 23.68 14.89 -24.58
N LYS A 569 24.78 14.44 -25.19
CA LYS A 569 25.09 14.71 -26.60
C LYS A 569 24.12 14.03 -27.55
N MET A 570 23.82 12.76 -27.32
CA MET A 570 22.95 11.97 -28.20
C MET A 570 21.48 12.38 -28.11
N LEU A 571 21.03 12.78 -26.91
CA LEU A 571 19.65 13.21 -26.67
C LEU A 571 19.45 14.71 -26.85
N ASN A 572 20.54 15.48 -26.97
CA ASN A 572 20.54 16.94 -27.07
C ASN A 572 19.73 17.62 -25.94
N GLN A 573 19.86 17.10 -24.72
CA GLN A 573 19.19 17.61 -23.52
C GLN A 573 19.94 17.14 -22.26
N PRO A 574 19.84 17.86 -21.12
CA PRO A 574 20.39 17.41 -19.85
C PRO A 574 19.78 16.08 -19.41
N MET A 575 20.60 15.18 -18.88
CA MET A 575 20.17 13.81 -18.54
C MET A 575 19.13 13.79 -17.43
N GLU A 576 19.25 14.68 -16.44
CA GLU A 576 18.31 14.83 -15.33
C GLU A 576 16.92 15.26 -15.80
N VAL A 577 16.84 16.17 -16.77
CA VAL A 577 15.57 16.63 -17.36
C VAL A 577 14.92 15.50 -18.16
N PHE A 578 15.72 14.79 -18.96
CA PHE A 578 15.25 13.63 -19.71
C PHE A 578 14.65 12.56 -18.79
N LEU A 579 15.38 12.20 -17.73
CA LEU A 579 14.96 11.18 -16.78
C LEU A 579 13.69 11.57 -16.03
N GLU A 580 13.57 12.83 -15.60
CA GLU A 580 12.36 13.32 -14.93
C GLU A 580 11.14 13.12 -15.83
N GLN A 581 11.19 13.65 -17.06
CA GLN A 581 10.07 13.62 -18.01
C GLN A 581 9.74 12.23 -18.56
N ASN A 582 10.75 11.39 -18.81
CA ASN A 582 10.57 10.15 -19.57
C ASN A 582 10.58 8.90 -18.69
N LEU A 583 10.98 9.02 -17.42
CA LEU A 583 11.08 7.88 -16.52
C LEU A 583 10.44 8.16 -15.16
N TYR A 584 10.87 9.18 -14.42
CA TYR A 584 10.45 9.35 -13.03
C TYR A 584 9.00 9.82 -12.89
N GLU A 585 8.59 10.87 -13.61
CA GLU A 585 7.20 11.35 -13.60
C GLU A 585 6.23 10.28 -14.12
N PRO A 586 6.48 9.59 -15.27
CA PRO A 586 5.56 8.55 -15.75
C PRO A 586 5.47 7.34 -14.81
N LEU A 587 6.56 6.98 -14.12
CA LEU A 587 6.55 5.92 -13.10
C LEU A 587 5.76 6.32 -11.84
N GLY A 588 5.53 7.62 -11.63
CA GLY A 588 5.03 8.17 -10.38
C GLY A 588 6.08 8.19 -9.27
N ALA A 589 7.37 8.20 -9.62
CA ALA A 589 8.51 8.19 -8.70
C ALA A 589 8.86 9.60 -8.19
N SER A 590 7.91 10.26 -7.52
CA SER A 590 7.94 11.69 -7.16
C SER A 590 9.11 12.14 -6.25
N THR A 591 9.72 11.23 -5.51
CA THR A 591 10.89 11.50 -4.65
C THR A 591 12.22 11.31 -5.37
N MET A 592 12.22 10.61 -6.51
CA MET A 592 13.44 10.31 -7.25
C MET A 592 13.88 11.49 -8.10
N GLY A 593 15.12 11.92 -7.93
CA GLY A 593 15.70 13.00 -8.74
C GLY A 593 16.96 13.61 -8.15
N TYR A 594 17.48 14.62 -8.84
CA TYR A 594 18.66 15.37 -8.43
C TYR A 594 18.27 16.62 -7.62
N LEU A 595 19.24 17.21 -6.93
CA LEU A 595 19.09 18.50 -6.23
C LEU A 595 17.90 18.53 -5.23
N PRO A 596 17.84 17.61 -4.25
CA PRO A 596 16.66 17.42 -3.41
C PRO A 596 16.30 18.65 -2.56
N ARG A 597 17.24 19.56 -2.25
CA ARG A 597 16.95 20.80 -1.51
C ARG A 597 16.07 21.79 -2.27
N LEU A 598 15.93 21.62 -3.59
CA LEU A 598 15.00 22.42 -4.40
C LEU A 598 13.58 21.82 -4.39
N ARG A 599 13.42 20.60 -3.86
CA ARG A 599 12.19 19.79 -3.96
C ARG A 599 11.59 19.46 -2.59
N PHE A 600 12.43 19.31 -1.57
CA PHE A 600 12.02 18.83 -0.25
C PHE A 600 12.55 19.71 0.87
N PRO A 601 11.81 19.82 1.99
CA PRO A 601 12.33 20.43 3.21
C PRO A 601 13.53 19.65 3.73
N LYS A 602 14.47 20.35 4.38
CA LYS A 602 15.74 19.78 4.85
C LYS A 602 15.53 18.61 5.81
N GLU A 603 14.46 18.65 6.60
CA GLU A 603 14.08 17.65 7.60
C GLU A 603 13.62 16.32 6.97
N GLN A 604 13.23 16.33 5.69
CA GLN A 604 12.89 15.12 4.95
C GLN A 604 14.13 14.42 4.37
N ILE A 605 15.29 15.08 4.35
CA ILE A 605 16.50 14.57 3.69
C ILE A 605 17.51 14.10 4.75
N ALA A 606 17.93 12.83 4.65
CA ALA A 606 18.92 12.28 5.57
C ALA A 606 20.28 13.00 5.44
N PRO A 607 20.87 13.51 6.54
CA PRO A 607 22.24 14.03 6.54
C PRO A 607 23.22 12.94 6.11
N THR A 608 24.19 13.28 5.25
CA THR A 608 25.08 12.27 4.67
C THR A 608 26.43 12.24 5.35
N GLU A 609 27.21 13.33 5.35
CA GLU A 609 28.54 13.36 5.95
C GLU A 609 28.83 14.75 6.52
N ASP A 610 29.55 14.82 7.64
CA ASP A 610 30.21 16.03 8.10
C ASP A 610 31.61 16.14 7.45
N ASP A 611 31.63 16.58 6.19
CA ASP A 611 32.85 16.61 5.37
C ASP A 611 33.84 17.64 5.93
N LYS A 612 34.93 17.15 6.53
CA LYS A 612 36.01 17.99 7.06
C LYS A 612 37.13 18.28 6.07
N LEU A 613 37.19 17.54 4.96
CA LEU A 613 38.32 17.55 4.03
C LEU A 613 38.11 18.59 2.93
N PHE A 614 36.99 18.49 2.21
CA PHE A 614 36.70 19.35 1.07
C PHE A 614 35.73 20.46 1.44
N ARG A 615 34.45 20.14 1.71
CA ARG A 615 33.36 21.12 1.85
C ARG A 615 33.23 21.77 3.23
N LYS A 616 33.96 21.27 4.24
CA LYS A 616 34.04 21.81 5.61
C LYS A 616 32.67 22.05 6.26
N SER A 617 31.71 21.16 5.99
CA SER A 617 30.30 21.33 6.39
C SER A 617 29.55 20.00 6.44
N LEU A 618 28.46 19.98 7.22
CA LEU A 618 27.50 18.88 7.22
C LEU A 618 26.66 18.91 5.93
N LEU A 619 26.77 17.85 5.15
CA LEU A 619 26.04 17.67 3.91
C LEU A 619 24.63 17.16 4.21
N VAL A 620 23.62 17.97 3.84
CA VAL A 620 22.20 17.58 3.91
C VAL A 620 21.56 17.98 2.59
N GLY A 621 21.13 16.99 1.80
CA GLY A 621 20.60 17.21 0.45
C GLY A 621 21.60 17.76 -0.56
N MET A 622 22.89 17.69 -0.24
CA MET A 622 24.00 17.87 -1.17
C MET A 622 24.63 16.50 -1.41
N VAL A 623 24.99 16.21 -2.66
CA VAL A 623 25.61 14.92 -3.00
C VAL A 623 26.92 14.71 -2.23
N HIS A 624 27.10 13.51 -1.67
CA HIS A 624 28.29 13.13 -0.93
C HIS A 624 29.53 13.07 -1.82
N ASP A 625 29.41 12.52 -3.02
CA ASP A 625 30.54 12.41 -3.96
C ASP A 625 31.08 13.80 -4.34
N GLN A 626 32.37 14.02 -4.12
CA GLN A 626 32.99 15.33 -4.34
C GLN A 626 32.99 15.72 -5.81
N GLY A 627 33.23 14.77 -6.73
CA GLY A 627 33.23 15.03 -8.16
C GLY A 627 31.84 15.41 -8.68
N ALA A 628 30.80 14.71 -8.22
CA ALA A 628 29.42 15.06 -8.52
C ALA A 628 29.05 16.44 -7.96
N ALA A 629 29.50 16.77 -6.75
CA ALA A 629 29.29 18.10 -6.16
C ALA A 629 29.95 19.20 -7.01
N MET A 630 31.18 18.99 -7.46
CA MET A 630 31.86 19.89 -8.41
C MET A 630 31.14 19.98 -9.76
N HIS A 631 30.45 18.92 -10.19
CA HIS A 631 29.59 18.90 -11.38
C HIS A 631 28.20 19.55 -11.15
N GLY A 632 28.02 20.26 -10.04
CA GLY A 632 26.78 20.94 -9.66
C GLY A 632 25.69 20.00 -9.14
N GLY A 633 26.08 18.87 -8.55
CA GLY A 633 25.17 17.90 -7.93
C GLY A 633 24.55 16.89 -8.91
N ILE A 634 24.80 17.04 -10.22
CA ILE A 634 24.22 16.20 -11.28
C ILE A 634 25.36 15.50 -12.02
N ALA A 635 25.59 14.23 -11.69
CA ALA A 635 26.58 13.40 -12.35
C ALA A 635 26.07 11.99 -12.66
N GLY A 636 26.70 11.34 -13.63
CA GLY A 636 26.27 10.02 -14.10
C GLY A 636 26.56 8.89 -13.11
N HIS A 637 27.48 9.10 -12.17
CA HIS A 637 27.93 8.09 -11.23
C HIS A 637 27.35 8.25 -9.82
N ALA A 638 26.85 9.45 -9.47
CA ALA A 638 26.32 9.85 -8.16
C ALA A 638 25.44 11.13 -8.26
N GLY A 639 24.66 11.44 -7.22
CA GLY A 639 23.87 12.67 -7.12
C GLY A 639 22.36 12.50 -7.17
N LEU A 640 21.88 11.28 -7.45
CA LEU A 640 20.46 10.96 -7.38
C LEU A 640 20.04 10.73 -5.93
N PHE A 641 18.88 11.27 -5.57
CA PHE A 641 18.22 11.07 -4.29
C PHE A 641 16.86 10.39 -4.51
N SER A 642 16.41 9.57 -3.56
CA SER A 642 15.10 8.92 -3.58
C SER A 642 14.72 8.40 -2.20
N ASP A 643 13.44 8.11 -2.00
CA ASP A 643 13.00 7.19 -0.95
C ASP A 643 13.04 5.72 -1.42
N ALA A 644 12.69 4.78 -0.54
CA ALA A 644 12.73 3.35 -0.84
C ALA A 644 11.60 2.90 -1.77
N ASN A 645 10.42 3.51 -1.68
CA ASN A 645 9.24 3.12 -2.45
C ASN A 645 9.41 3.46 -3.93
N ASP A 646 9.92 4.66 -4.24
CA ASP A 646 10.14 5.07 -5.62
C ASP A 646 11.29 4.32 -6.29
N LEU A 647 12.33 3.99 -5.52
CA LEU A 647 13.38 3.09 -5.99
C LEU A 647 12.83 1.68 -6.26
N ALA A 648 11.87 1.21 -5.46
CA ALA A 648 11.19 -0.05 -5.70
C ALA A 648 10.30 -0.03 -6.96
N LYS A 649 9.68 1.10 -7.33
CA LYS A 649 8.94 1.22 -8.60
C LYS A 649 9.85 0.99 -9.81
N LEU A 650 11.04 1.61 -9.80
CA LEU A 650 12.04 1.40 -10.85
C LEU A 650 12.48 -0.08 -10.88
N ALA A 651 12.77 -0.65 -9.72
CA ALA A 651 13.16 -2.05 -9.58
C ALA A 651 12.07 -3.00 -10.11
N GLN A 652 10.80 -2.75 -9.77
CA GLN A 652 9.66 -3.54 -10.24
C GLN A 652 9.45 -3.40 -11.75
N MET A 653 9.65 -2.21 -12.33
CA MET A 653 9.59 -2.03 -13.78
C MET A 653 10.64 -2.88 -14.50
N LEU A 654 11.86 -2.96 -13.96
CA LEU A 654 12.93 -3.80 -14.50
C LEU A 654 12.65 -5.30 -14.30
N LEU A 655 12.11 -5.68 -13.13
CA LEU A 655 11.67 -7.05 -12.84
C LEU A 655 10.57 -7.51 -13.82
N GLN A 656 9.67 -6.60 -14.18
CA GLN A 656 8.61 -6.78 -15.19
C GLN A 656 9.10 -6.53 -16.62
N GLU A 657 10.39 -6.72 -16.87
CA GLU A 657 11.03 -6.66 -18.18
C GLU A 657 10.68 -5.40 -18.99
N GLY A 658 10.71 -4.24 -18.32
CA GLY A 658 10.52 -2.94 -18.96
C GLY A 658 9.07 -2.44 -18.98
N TYR A 659 8.13 -3.13 -18.32
CA TYR A 659 6.72 -2.72 -18.25
C TYR A 659 6.32 -2.32 -16.83
N TYR A 660 5.64 -1.18 -16.68
CA TYR A 660 5.05 -0.76 -15.40
C TYR A 660 3.96 0.29 -15.61
N GLY A 661 2.89 0.23 -14.82
CA GLY A 661 1.87 1.29 -14.82
C GLY A 661 1.13 1.51 -16.14
N GLY A 662 1.03 0.49 -17.00
CA GLY A 662 0.43 0.61 -18.33
C GLY A 662 1.40 1.05 -19.43
N THR A 663 2.67 1.28 -19.10
CA THR A 663 3.69 1.80 -20.02
C THR A 663 4.81 0.79 -20.22
N ARG A 664 5.26 0.62 -21.47
CA ARG A 664 6.48 -0.12 -21.79
C ARG A 664 7.64 0.85 -22.00
N TYR A 665 8.52 0.92 -21.02
CA TYR A 665 9.74 1.74 -21.01
C TYR A 665 10.85 1.11 -21.85
N TYR A 666 11.00 -0.21 -21.71
CA TYR A 666 12.02 -0.99 -22.43
C TYR A 666 11.44 -2.24 -23.06
N LYS A 667 12.11 -2.72 -24.11
CA LYS A 667 11.84 -4.04 -24.66
C LYS A 667 12.37 -5.12 -23.70
N PRO A 668 11.66 -6.26 -23.55
CA PRO A 668 12.10 -7.32 -22.65
C PRO A 668 13.54 -7.82 -22.95
N GLU A 669 13.89 -7.93 -24.23
CA GLU A 669 15.21 -8.33 -24.69
C GLU A 669 16.33 -7.35 -24.28
N THR A 670 16.03 -6.06 -24.18
CA THR A 670 17.00 -5.05 -23.74
C THR A 670 17.25 -5.17 -22.25
N VAL A 671 16.20 -5.33 -21.44
CA VAL A 671 16.37 -5.58 -20.00
C VAL A 671 17.22 -6.83 -19.78
N ARG A 672 16.87 -7.96 -20.43
CA ARG A 672 17.64 -9.20 -20.33
C ARG A 672 19.09 -9.06 -20.79
N LEU A 673 19.34 -8.35 -21.90
CA LEU A 673 20.70 -8.11 -22.38
C LEU A 673 21.54 -7.37 -21.33
N PHE A 674 20.98 -6.33 -20.72
CA PHE A 674 21.70 -5.49 -19.77
C PHE A 674 21.95 -6.18 -18.42
N THR A 675 21.00 -7.01 -17.96
CA THR A 675 21.11 -7.73 -16.68
C THR A 675 21.90 -9.04 -16.77
N ASN A 676 22.17 -9.53 -17.99
CA ASN A 676 22.96 -10.73 -18.24
C ASN A 676 24.47 -10.50 -18.05
N LYS A 677 25.16 -11.55 -17.59
CA LYS A 677 26.62 -11.58 -17.47
C LYS A 677 27.27 -11.41 -18.84
N GLN A 678 28.21 -10.47 -18.96
CA GLN A 678 28.78 -10.06 -20.26
C GLN A 678 30.08 -10.76 -20.64
N PHE A 679 30.85 -11.21 -19.65
CA PHE A 679 32.17 -11.80 -19.83
C PHE A 679 32.36 -12.99 -18.90
N ALA A 680 33.06 -14.06 -19.34
CA ALA A 680 33.23 -15.27 -18.53
C ALA A 680 33.91 -15.02 -17.17
N LEU A 681 34.93 -14.14 -17.16
CA LEU A 681 35.75 -13.82 -16.00
C LEU A 681 35.21 -12.68 -15.13
N SER A 682 34.10 -12.05 -15.52
CA SER A 682 33.49 -10.94 -14.76
C SER A 682 32.02 -11.23 -14.49
N ARG A 683 31.60 -11.11 -13.24
CA ARG A 683 30.18 -11.29 -12.86
C ARG A 683 29.28 -10.16 -13.36
N ARG A 684 29.82 -9.06 -13.90
CA ARG A 684 29.05 -7.86 -14.23
C ARG A 684 28.07 -8.06 -15.38
N GLY A 685 26.89 -7.46 -15.23
CA GLY A 685 26.04 -7.08 -16.35
C GLY A 685 26.49 -5.74 -16.95
N LEU A 686 25.78 -5.25 -17.96
CA LEU A 686 26.00 -3.90 -18.48
C LEU A 686 25.50 -2.91 -17.43
N GLY A 687 26.43 -2.25 -16.72
CA GLY A 687 26.15 -1.32 -15.63
C GLY A 687 25.73 -2.00 -14.32
N TRP A 688 25.13 -3.19 -14.38
CA TRP A 688 24.65 -3.93 -13.21
C TRP A 688 25.71 -4.78 -12.52
N ASP A 689 25.59 -4.88 -11.20
CA ASP A 689 26.26 -5.89 -10.38
C ASP A 689 25.43 -7.18 -10.30
N LYS A 690 26.06 -8.33 -10.08
CA LYS A 690 25.39 -9.66 -9.99
C LYS A 690 26.02 -10.53 -8.90
N PRO A 691 25.35 -11.52 -8.29
CA PRO A 691 25.90 -12.28 -7.16
C PRO A 691 27.30 -12.87 -7.37
N THR A 692 28.04 -13.01 -6.27
CA THR A 692 29.27 -13.82 -6.20
C THR A 692 28.91 -15.24 -5.74
N VAL A 693 29.56 -16.23 -6.34
CA VAL A 693 29.41 -17.62 -5.88
C VAL A 693 30.32 -17.80 -4.67
N SER A 694 29.79 -18.31 -3.54
CA SER A 694 30.55 -18.80 -2.38
C SER A 694 31.41 -17.80 -1.58
N GLU A 695 31.09 -16.50 -1.61
CA GLU A 695 31.78 -15.50 -0.78
C GLU A 695 30.86 -14.96 0.33
N TRP A 696 31.22 -15.20 1.60
CA TRP A 696 30.47 -14.68 2.76
C TRP A 696 30.38 -13.15 2.77
N ASN A 697 31.42 -12.45 2.31
CA ASN A 697 31.46 -10.98 2.20
C ASN A 697 31.02 -10.49 0.80
N GLY A 698 30.20 -11.28 0.10
CA GLY A 698 29.63 -10.90 -1.18
C GLY A 698 28.66 -9.71 -1.06
N PRO A 699 28.36 -9.03 -2.19
CA PRO A 699 27.43 -7.91 -2.20
C PRO A 699 25.96 -8.34 -2.03
N THR A 700 25.69 -9.64 -2.10
CA THR A 700 24.36 -10.27 -1.99
C THR A 700 24.39 -11.46 -1.04
N SER A 701 23.21 -11.90 -0.61
CA SER A 701 22.97 -13.21 0.01
C SER A 701 23.53 -14.37 -0.83
N LEU A 702 23.92 -15.46 -0.17
CA LEU A 702 24.28 -16.73 -0.80
C LEU A 702 23.07 -17.47 -1.40
N HIS A 703 21.85 -17.11 -1.01
CA HIS A 703 20.61 -17.65 -1.57
C HIS A 703 20.16 -16.94 -2.86
N ALA A 704 20.82 -15.85 -3.23
CA ALA A 704 20.47 -15.10 -4.44
C ALA A 704 20.70 -15.91 -5.71
N SER A 705 19.73 -15.87 -6.63
CA SER A 705 19.85 -16.59 -7.90
C SER A 705 20.95 -16.00 -8.78
N PRO A 706 21.50 -16.77 -9.73
CA PRO A 706 22.39 -16.23 -10.77
C PRO A 706 21.74 -15.12 -11.64
N LEU A 707 20.40 -15.06 -11.68
CA LEU A 707 19.65 -14.03 -12.41
C LEU A 707 19.60 -12.71 -11.67
N THR A 708 19.88 -12.69 -10.36
CA THR A 708 19.92 -11.47 -9.56
C THR A 708 20.81 -10.40 -10.19
N PHE A 709 20.34 -9.17 -10.18
CA PHE A 709 21.08 -7.99 -10.58
C PHE A 709 20.77 -6.81 -9.65
N GLY A 710 21.70 -5.87 -9.53
CA GLY A 710 21.53 -4.73 -8.64
C GLY A 710 22.77 -3.87 -8.50
N HIS A 711 22.79 -3.04 -7.46
CA HIS A 711 23.94 -2.19 -7.15
C HIS A 711 23.93 -1.76 -5.67
N THR A 712 25.11 -1.49 -5.13
CA THR A 712 25.27 -0.87 -3.81
C THR A 712 25.72 0.59 -3.92
N GLY A 713 25.35 1.41 -2.94
CA GLY A 713 25.78 2.79 -2.81
C GLY A 713 26.75 2.96 -1.64
N PHE A 714 27.72 3.86 -1.81
CA PHE A 714 28.73 4.14 -0.80
C PHE A 714 28.15 4.69 0.51
N THR A 715 27.02 5.40 0.43
CA THR A 715 26.25 5.93 1.56
C THR A 715 25.54 4.87 2.39
N GLY A 716 25.60 3.59 1.97
CA GLY A 716 25.00 2.45 2.67
C GLY A 716 23.79 1.86 1.94
N THR A 717 23.37 2.45 0.84
CA THR A 717 22.18 2.04 0.08
C THR A 717 22.41 0.77 -0.75
N CYS A 718 21.34 0.05 -1.10
CA CYS A 718 21.36 -0.93 -2.19
C CYS A 718 19.97 -1.11 -2.83
N ILE A 719 20.01 -1.61 -4.06
CA ILE A 719 18.89 -2.10 -4.86
C ILE A 719 19.27 -3.48 -5.40
N TRP A 720 18.42 -4.48 -5.17
CA TRP A 720 18.56 -5.82 -5.72
C TRP A 720 17.25 -6.32 -6.29
N VAL A 721 17.33 -6.94 -7.46
CA VAL A 721 16.20 -7.55 -8.17
C VAL A 721 16.58 -9.00 -8.48
N ASP A 722 15.73 -9.94 -8.08
CA ASP A 722 15.89 -11.36 -8.39
C ASP A 722 14.67 -11.86 -9.21
N PRO A 723 14.81 -11.98 -10.53
CA PRO A 723 13.76 -12.50 -11.41
C PRO A 723 13.32 -13.94 -11.12
N GLU A 724 14.19 -14.78 -10.55
CA GLU A 724 13.84 -16.17 -10.24
C GLU A 724 12.84 -16.25 -9.08
N PHE A 725 12.97 -15.33 -8.11
CA PHE A 725 12.12 -15.29 -6.92
C PHE A 725 11.00 -14.24 -7.00
N ASP A 726 10.90 -13.53 -8.13
CA ASP A 726 10.03 -12.37 -8.34
C ASP A 726 10.19 -11.33 -7.22
N LEU A 727 11.44 -10.99 -6.89
CA LEU A 727 11.82 -10.29 -5.66
C LEU A 727 12.53 -8.96 -5.95
N VAL A 728 12.14 -7.93 -5.20
CA VAL A 728 12.83 -6.64 -5.07
C VAL A 728 13.23 -6.44 -3.62
N TYR A 729 14.49 -6.06 -3.40
CA TYR A 729 15.03 -5.69 -2.09
C TYR A 729 15.73 -4.33 -2.17
N ILE A 730 15.24 -3.39 -1.36
CA ILE A 730 15.81 -2.06 -1.17
C ILE A 730 16.24 -1.90 0.29
N PHE A 731 17.46 -1.37 0.48
CA PHE A 731 17.94 -0.91 1.79
C PHE A 731 18.50 0.49 1.62
N LEU A 732 17.98 1.47 2.35
CA LEU A 732 18.49 2.83 2.35
C LEU A 732 19.02 3.19 3.72
N SER A 733 20.20 3.79 3.77
CA SER A 733 20.78 4.35 5.00
C SER A 733 21.73 5.48 4.66
N ASN A 734 22.19 6.17 5.71
CA ASN A 734 23.21 7.21 5.65
C ASN A 734 24.42 6.80 6.52
N ARG A 735 24.98 5.60 6.28
CA ARG A 735 26.05 5.00 7.10
C ARG A 735 27.33 5.84 7.19
N VAL A 736 27.53 6.70 6.20
CA VAL A 736 28.66 7.65 6.13
C VAL A 736 28.48 8.85 7.06
N HIS A 737 27.33 8.98 7.73
CA HIS A 737 27.15 9.99 8.76
C HIS A 737 27.73 9.49 10.09
N PRO A 738 28.52 10.32 10.81
CA PRO A 738 29.05 11.61 10.39
C PRO A 738 30.33 11.52 9.53
N ASP A 739 31.00 10.36 9.52
CA ASP A 739 32.29 10.16 8.87
C ASP A 739 32.27 8.96 7.89
N MET A 740 32.73 9.19 6.66
CA MET A 740 32.82 8.18 5.60
C MET A 740 33.72 6.99 5.93
N THR A 741 34.62 7.09 6.92
CA THR A 741 35.50 5.97 7.33
C THR A 741 34.75 4.83 8.01
N ASN A 742 33.49 5.03 8.41
CA ASN A 742 32.67 4.03 9.08
C ASN A 742 32.29 2.85 8.16
N ASN A 743 33.03 1.74 8.24
CA ASN A 743 32.80 0.54 7.41
C ASN A 743 32.00 -0.57 8.12
N LYS A 744 31.44 -0.32 9.31
CA LYS A 744 30.77 -1.36 10.11
C LYS A 744 29.61 -2.05 9.38
N LEU A 745 28.84 -1.29 8.58
CA LEU A 745 27.73 -1.83 7.79
C LEU A 745 28.19 -2.90 6.79
N LEU A 746 29.38 -2.72 6.22
CA LEU A 746 30.02 -3.69 5.32
C LEU A 746 30.61 -4.86 6.11
N THR A 747 31.42 -4.59 7.15
CA THR A 747 32.11 -5.65 7.89
C THR A 747 31.17 -6.56 8.67
N SER A 748 29.98 -6.08 9.05
CA SER A 748 28.94 -6.86 9.73
C SER A 748 27.90 -7.47 8.78
N ASN A 749 28.10 -7.35 7.46
CA ASN A 749 27.23 -7.92 6.43
C ASN A 749 25.74 -7.62 6.63
N ILE A 750 25.41 -6.41 7.10
CA ILE A 750 24.03 -6.04 7.47
C ILE A 750 23.06 -6.24 6.30
N ARG A 751 23.44 -5.80 5.10
CA ARG A 751 22.58 -5.88 3.90
C ARG A 751 22.38 -7.32 3.43
N SER A 752 23.44 -8.12 3.34
CA SER A 752 23.34 -9.51 2.90
C SER A 752 22.62 -10.39 3.93
N ARG A 753 22.81 -10.16 5.24
CA ARG A 753 22.06 -10.85 6.29
C ARG A 753 20.57 -10.52 6.28
N ILE A 754 20.21 -9.26 6.01
CA ILE A 754 18.80 -8.90 5.77
C ILE A 754 18.28 -9.64 4.55
N GLN A 755 19.07 -9.70 3.47
CA GLN A 755 18.71 -10.43 2.26
C GLN A 755 18.57 -11.94 2.50
N ASP A 756 19.38 -12.56 3.36
CA ASP A 756 19.23 -13.95 3.77
C ASP A 756 17.86 -14.19 4.41
N VAL A 757 17.47 -13.34 5.37
CA VAL A 757 16.14 -13.42 6.02
C VAL A 757 15.01 -13.29 5.01
N ILE A 758 15.17 -12.45 3.98
CA ILE A 758 14.19 -12.31 2.91
C ILE A 758 14.03 -13.64 2.16
N TYR A 759 15.11 -14.30 1.75
CA TYR A 759 15.03 -15.61 1.09
C TYR A 759 14.49 -16.71 2.03
N GLU A 760 14.95 -16.75 3.27
CA GLU A 760 14.45 -17.69 4.29
C GLU A 760 12.93 -17.58 4.46
N SER A 761 12.37 -16.37 4.42
CA SER A 761 10.91 -16.19 4.55
C SER A 761 10.14 -16.83 3.39
N ILE A 762 10.71 -16.86 2.18
CA ILE A 762 10.13 -17.54 1.02
C ILE A 762 10.20 -19.05 1.22
N PHE A 763 11.38 -19.55 1.63
CA PHE A 763 11.62 -20.98 1.81
C PHE A 763 10.78 -21.57 2.94
N ASN A 764 10.67 -20.86 4.06
CA ASN A 764 9.87 -21.28 5.22
C ASN A 764 8.38 -21.29 4.88
N TYR A 765 7.87 -20.30 4.14
CA TYR A 765 6.47 -20.30 3.69
C TYR A 765 6.14 -21.50 2.80
N ALA A 766 7.03 -21.84 1.86
CA ALA A 766 6.86 -23.00 0.98
C ALA A 766 6.77 -24.33 1.74
N GLN A 767 7.42 -24.44 2.91
CA GLN A 767 7.34 -25.62 3.75
C GLN A 767 5.96 -25.76 4.43
N TYR A 768 5.30 -24.65 4.81
CA TYR A 768 3.94 -24.68 5.36
C TYR A 768 2.87 -25.10 4.35
N GLY A 769 3.09 -24.85 3.04
CA GLY A 769 2.22 -25.33 1.96
C GLY A 769 2.23 -26.86 1.78
N LYS A 770 3.22 -27.56 2.37
CA LYS A 770 3.22 -29.01 2.57
C LYS A 770 2.81 -29.32 4.01
N GLY A 771 1.59 -28.93 4.38
CA GLY A 771 1.06 -29.26 5.71
C GLY A 771 1.18 -30.76 6.01
N PRO A 772 1.39 -31.16 7.28
CA PRO A 772 1.34 -32.55 7.66
C PRO A 772 -0.03 -33.11 7.30
N CYS A 773 -0.09 -34.28 6.66
CA CYS A 773 -1.33 -35.03 6.55
C CYS A 773 -1.96 -35.11 7.96
N PRO A 774 -3.26 -34.77 8.11
CA PRO A 774 -3.93 -34.93 9.39
C PRO A 774 -3.92 -36.41 9.74
N GLY A 775 -3.09 -36.81 10.71
CA GLY A 775 -3.04 -38.20 11.20
C GLY A 775 -1.68 -38.81 11.52
N LYS A 776 -0.55 -38.09 11.48
CA LYS A 776 0.72 -38.62 12.02
C LYS A 776 1.26 -37.78 13.18
N PRO A 777 1.54 -38.38 14.36
CA PRO A 777 2.14 -37.66 15.47
C PRO A 777 3.53 -37.15 15.08
N VAL A 778 3.83 -35.94 15.55
CA VAL A 778 5.16 -35.33 15.49
C VAL A 778 6.12 -36.24 16.28
N LEU A 779 7.11 -36.83 15.60
CA LEU A 779 8.21 -37.53 16.26
C LEU A 779 9.21 -36.49 16.76
N GLU A 780 9.49 -36.51 18.06
CA GLU A 780 10.55 -35.72 18.69
C GLU A 780 11.91 -35.99 18.01
N PRO A 781 12.77 -34.97 17.85
CA PRO A 781 14.12 -35.16 17.36
C PRO A 781 14.97 -35.83 18.45
N SER A 782 15.07 -37.16 18.37
CA SER A 782 16.02 -37.93 19.18
C SER A 782 17.45 -37.53 18.82
N ALA A 783 18.20 -37.16 19.86
CA ALA A 783 19.63 -36.94 19.86
C ALA A 783 20.44 -38.01 19.11
N ARG A 784 21.35 -37.57 18.24
CA ARG A 784 22.58 -38.25 17.81
C ARG A 784 23.62 -37.15 17.53
N ARG A 785 24.63 -36.97 18.39
CA ARG A 785 25.97 -37.61 18.35
C ARG A 785 26.60 -37.59 16.96
#